data_AF-A0A2V7WD79-F1
#
_entry.id   AF-A0A2V7WD79-F1
#
_cell.length_a   1.000
_cell.length_b   1.000
_cell.length_c   1.000
_cell.angle_alpha   90.00
_cell.angle_beta   90.00
_cell.angle_gamma   90.00
#
_symmetry.space_group_name_H-M   'P 1'
#
loop_
_entity.id
_entity.type
_entity.pdbx_description
1 polymer ?
#
loop_
_entity_poly.entity_id
_entity_poly.type
_entity_poly.pdbx_seq_one_letter_code
_entity_poly.pdbx_strand_id
1 'polypeptide(L)'
;MKKIRLLLRCVRGRRGSALLVSLMVIVGLSLLGLGFVAISETESAIAKNQSQALQTQAIAEAGAKLVVEWIQDPQWGIDHASMPANVPCGAYGTSPCSPNGSPGVYIKTVRTSGGYTGVYKPKSGTKLLDRPYRPGNDDRLFGDEDHADIIINRTTDATTLDNFNSIVLGTNVSDKMAGEITEIKIFAPPVVGGVLTNGFWVGGQRYGVATIKVTAQQFRNPSAHTGVMASHAIRIVCGELPLPIPAGPIQGDANVSFGGNFRVHWGMETSRGDLTPSLNLSSLPWTNAYERPHFEHGYEQGIGIAGVTITYGGSGYTSAPTITIAPPAAGTQATATATVTNGILTRITMTNRGSGYPMPSGQPAPSPQPPIVTISGPGTGATATAVVAAETWPITGGNYDSYDYFHEVLAKEFDDPWYGARAVGDNAMDGLGTPYDVNPQCYPYAITAQERSTANPSYAFQWQDVNAYPLKKKVTFPSIRYDYWKRITQQGRGYKGIYYFAYDAGSGGFKKFNQGTAKPMAQWVNTIANNLGPGVYFFDSTTSQNPQLLAGAPRQAALTPAQTWNSSDFSLGGAATFLMQGFVYMNMQQFGTFGQGNNATPIQANFPGEPFRDVGYPIWDTAATAWQDCNGTPCRAGAGDGVFSCQDLNGNGRCDIVVMQAPTWDSNDPGITTHTAPYTMPPCGTGCGAGQTTYLPKVWKSTAQAQADYGAPCTVPAANYNGTNAAGTDCSEPHEPYLNLVFPDQAANNNGAPYQVVVGWEPPGSQTYRPKRLDSSGAPVVCSGVPSTDDCVSNAYDVDGAVVPLNVILYGILYNEGAWGSQGNSWFYGSVLIQDNINNSAGTADVWFDEKLLKGTWAPPKMPRVIVFSEQTDEQSQ
;
A
#
# COMPACT_ATOMS: atom_id res chain seq x y z
N MET A 1 -78.30 96.42 12.82
CA MET A 1 -78.29 95.09 13.50
C MET A 1 -78.31 93.86 12.57
N LYS A 2 -78.84 93.91 11.32
CA LYS A 2 -78.84 92.73 10.41
C LYS A 2 -77.46 92.31 9.85
N LYS A 3 -76.51 93.23 9.65
CA LYS A 3 -75.16 92.92 9.11
C LYS A 3 -74.25 92.15 10.07
N ILE A 4 -74.40 92.31 11.38
CA ILE A 4 -73.55 91.63 12.39
C ILE A 4 -73.93 90.15 12.59
N ARG A 5 -75.23 89.81 12.46
CA ARG A 5 -75.70 88.41 12.55
C ARG A 5 -75.26 87.55 11.35
N LEU A 6 -75.00 88.15 10.18
CA LEU A 6 -74.53 87.44 8.99
C LEU A 6 -73.03 87.13 9.04
N LEU A 7 -72.21 88.02 9.61
CA LEU A 7 -70.78 87.81 9.84
C LEU A 7 -70.51 86.70 10.87
N LEU A 8 -71.27 86.64 11.98
CA LEU A 8 -71.16 85.58 12.98
C LEU A 8 -71.60 84.19 12.49
N ARG A 9 -72.51 84.11 11.49
CA ARG A 9 -72.91 82.85 10.85
C ARG A 9 -71.84 82.33 9.87
N CYS A 10 -71.16 83.25 9.16
CA CYS A 10 -70.07 82.91 8.24
C CYS A 10 -68.79 82.41 8.97
N VAL A 11 -68.49 82.96 10.16
CA VAL A 11 -67.35 82.52 11.00
C VAL A 11 -67.60 81.16 11.66
N ARG A 12 -68.85 80.80 11.98
CA ARG A 12 -69.21 79.47 12.52
C ARG A 12 -69.14 78.35 11.47
N GLY A 13 -69.49 78.61 10.21
CA GLY A 13 -69.37 77.63 9.12
C GLY A 13 -67.94 77.29 8.74
N ARG A 14 -67.01 78.26 8.77
CA ARG A 14 -65.58 78.05 8.45
C ARG A 14 -64.80 77.29 9.53
N ARG A 15 -65.24 77.33 10.79
CA ARG A 15 -64.62 76.56 11.88
C ARG A 15 -64.94 75.06 11.81
N GLY A 16 -66.13 74.68 11.34
CA GLY A 16 -66.51 73.28 11.13
C GLY A 16 -65.76 72.61 9.98
N SER A 17 -65.58 73.31 8.85
CA SER A 17 -64.81 72.82 7.71
C SER A 17 -63.30 72.75 7.98
N ALA A 18 -62.73 73.71 8.71
CA ALA A 18 -61.33 73.65 9.13
C ALA A 18 -61.06 72.50 10.12
N LEU A 19 -62.01 72.19 11.00
CA LEU A 19 -61.92 71.05 11.91
C LEU A 19 -61.96 69.72 11.16
N LEU A 20 -62.82 69.57 10.15
CA LEU A 20 -62.90 68.36 9.32
C LEU A 20 -61.64 68.16 8.47
N VAL A 21 -61.10 69.22 7.87
CA VAL A 21 -59.85 69.14 7.11
C VAL A 21 -58.67 68.81 8.03
N SER A 22 -58.59 69.44 9.21
CA SER A 22 -57.56 69.12 10.20
C SER A 22 -57.67 67.67 10.69
N LEU A 23 -58.89 67.18 10.96
CA LEU A 23 -59.12 65.79 11.34
C LEU A 23 -58.73 64.82 10.21
N MET A 24 -59.09 65.11 8.96
CA MET A 24 -58.71 64.29 7.81
C MET A 24 -57.20 64.25 7.58
N VAL A 25 -56.50 65.37 7.77
CA VAL A 25 -55.03 65.42 7.69
C VAL A 25 -54.39 64.65 8.84
N ILE A 26 -54.90 64.76 10.06
CA ILE A 26 -54.41 63.99 11.21
C ILE A 26 -54.63 62.49 10.97
N VAL A 27 -55.82 62.08 10.55
CA VAL A 27 -56.12 60.68 10.24
C VAL A 27 -55.25 60.17 9.09
N GLY A 28 -55.07 60.96 8.02
CA GLY A 28 -54.21 60.61 6.89
C GLY A 28 -52.74 60.44 7.29
N LEU A 29 -52.20 61.34 8.11
CA LEU A 29 -50.83 61.25 8.64
C LEU A 29 -50.66 60.12 9.65
N SER A 30 -51.66 59.83 10.49
CA SER A 30 -51.64 58.69 11.41
C SER A 30 -51.70 57.35 10.65
N LEU A 31 -52.49 57.24 9.58
CA LEU A 31 -52.53 56.06 8.72
C LEU A 31 -51.21 55.86 7.97
N LEU A 32 -50.59 56.93 7.47
CA LEU A 32 -49.25 56.87 6.89
C LEU A 32 -48.21 56.45 7.93
N GLY A 33 -48.28 56.98 9.16
CA GLY A 33 -47.41 56.59 10.27
C GLY A 33 -47.54 55.10 10.62
N LEU A 34 -48.76 54.55 10.67
CA LEU A 34 -48.99 53.12 10.88
C LEU A 34 -48.49 52.27 9.70
N GLY A 35 -48.64 52.76 8.47
CA GLY A 35 -48.10 52.11 7.27
C GLY A 35 -46.58 51.98 7.31
N PHE A 36 -45.87 53.05 7.73
CA PHE A 36 -44.42 53.01 7.90
C PHE A 36 -43.97 52.07 9.02
N VAL A 37 -44.69 52.02 10.14
CA VAL A 37 -44.40 51.08 11.24
C VAL A 37 -44.55 49.64 10.76
N ALA A 38 -45.64 49.32 10.06
CA ALA A 38 -45.86 47.98 9.53
C ALA A 38 -44.79 47.56 8.52
N ILE A 39 -44.37 48.45 7.60
CA ILE A 39 -43.29 48.18 6.65
C ILE A 39 -41.95 47.98 7.37
N SER A 40 -41.63 48.84 8.34
CA SER A 40 -40.40 48.73 9.16
C SER A 40 -40.34 47.43 9.96
N GLU A 41 -41.47 47.00 10.54
CA GLU A 41 -41.57 45.71 11.23
C GLU A 41 -41.33 44.54 10.27
N THR A 42 -41.87 44.61 9.04
CA THR A 42 -41.62 43.57 8.03
C THR A 42 -40.17 43.53 7.56
N GLU A 43 -39.54 44.68 7.30
CA GLU A 43 -38.13 44.75 6.91
C GLU A 43 -37.21 44.26 8.04
N SER A 44 -37.50 44.66 9.28
CA SER A 44 -36.76 44.20 10.45
C SER A 44 -36.87 42.68 10.64
N ALA A 45 -38.07 42.12 10.43
CA ALA A 45 -38.27 40.68 10.49
C ALA A 45 -37.53 39.93 9.35
N ILE A 46 -37.57 40.45 8.12
CA ILE A 46 -36.83 39.87 6.98
C ILE A 46 -35.32 39.91 7.25
N ALA A 47 -34.77 41.04 7.68
CA ALA A 47 -33.35 41.19 7.96
C ALA A 47 -32.90 40.25 9.09
N LYS A 48 -33.72 40.09 10.14
CA LYS A 48 -33.43 39.17 11.24
C LYS A 48 -33.44 37.72 10.77
N ASN A 49 -34.46 37.32 9.99
CA ASN A 49 -34.55 35.95 9.46
C ASN A 49 -33.39 35.63 8.51
N GLN A 50 -33.01 36.57 7.63
CA GLN A 50 -31.86 36.40 6.74
C GLN A 50 -30.54 36.26 7.50
N SER A 51 -30.33 37.09 8.53
CA SER A 51 -29.14 36.98 9.38
C SER A 51 -29.07 35.63 10.11
N GLN A 52 -30.20 35.17 10.64
CA GLN A 52 -30.30 33.87 11.32
C GLN A 52 -30.08 32.68 10.37
N ALA A 53 -30.61 32.77 9.15
CA ALA A 53 -30.37 31.78 8.10
C ALA A 53 -28.88 31.66 7.76
N LEU A 54 -28.22 32.80 7.47
CA LEU A 54 -26.79 32.84 7.15
C LEU A 54 -25.90 32.34 8.31
N GLN A 55 -26.23 32.70 9.54
CA GLN A 55 -25.50 32.20 10.72
C GLN A 55 -25.64 30.69 10.86
N THR A 56 -26.86 30.16 10.76
CA THR A 56 -27.13 28.73 10.90
C THR A 56 -26.47 27.93 9.76
N GLN A 57 -26.49 28.48 8.53
CA GLN A 57 -25.77 27.91 7.39
C GLN A 57 -24.27 27.83 7.65
N ALA A 58 -23.63 28.93 8.09
CA ALA A 58 -22.20 28.94 8.36
C ALA A 58 -21.79 27.92 9.44
N ILE A 59 -22.63 27.72 10.46
CA ILE A 59 -22.42 26.70 11.50
C ILE A 59 -22.54 25.29 10.90
N ALA A 60 -23.55 25.04 10.06
CA ALA A 60 -23.71 23.75 9.38
C ALA A 60 -22.52 23.45 8.44
N GLU A 61 -22.01 24.44 7.70
CA GLU A 61 -20.83 24.30 6.83
C GLU A 61 -19.56 23.98 7.65
N ALA A 62 -19.35 24.69 8.77
CA ALA A 62 -18.22 24.42 9.67
C ALA A 62 -18.30 23.02 10.27
N GLY A 63 -19.49 22.58 10.69
CA GLY A 63 -19.74 21.22 11.17
C GLY A 63 -19.48 20.18 10.09
N ALA A 64 -20.00 20.37 8.87
CA ALA A 64 -19.78 19.43 7.78
C ALA A 64 -18.28 19.27 7.45
N LYS A 65 -17.52 20.36 7.45
CA LYS A 65 -16.05 20.34 7.25
C LYS A 65 -15.32 19.60 8.38
N LEU A 66 -15.77 19.76 9.62
CA LEU A 66 -15.21 19.01 10.76
C LEU A 66 -15.46 17.49 10.64
N VAL A 67 -16.62 17.08 10.12
CA VAL A 67 -16.89 15.65 9.84
C VAL A 67 -16.01 15.11 8.70
N VAL A 68 -15.68 15.94 7.70
CA VAL A 68 -14.68 15.56 6.68
C VAL A 68 -13.32 15.29 7.33
N GLU A 69 -12.90 16.10 8.30
CA GLU A 69 -11.66 15.90 9.05
C GLU A 69 -11.65 14.58 9.84
N TRP A 70 -12.81 14.06 10.30
CA TRP A 70 -12.88 12.71 10.89
C TRP A 70 -12.50 11.60 9.91
N ILE A 71 -12.78 11.78 8.61
CA ILE A 71 -12.37 10.81 7.58
C ILE A 71 -10.89 10.99 7.25
N GLN A 72 -10.37 12.22 7.28
CA GLN A 72 -8.96 12.50 7.01
C GLN A 72 -8.04 12.01 8.15
N ASP A 73 -8.38 12.33 9.40
CA ASP A 73 -7.70 11.90 10.62
C ASP A 73 -8.71 11.39 11.67
N PRO A 74 -9.12 10.12 11.58
CA PRO A 74 -10.04 9.52 12.55
C PRO A 74 -9.46 9.48 13.97
N GLN A 75 -8.14 9.42 14.13
CA GLN A 75 -7.51 9.39 15.44
C GLN A 75 -7.68 10.73 16.14
N TRP A 76 -7.44 11.83 15.43
CA TRP A 76 -7.70 13.18 15.94
C TRP A 76 -9.14 13.34 16.42
N GLY A 77 -10.11 12.83 15.65
CA GLY A 77 -11.54 12.88 16.02
C GLY A 77 -11.86 12.18 17.35
N ILE A 78 -11.23 11.02 17.59
CA ILE A 78 -11.36 10.23 18.83
C ILE A 78 -10.67 10.94 20.00
N ASP A 79 -9.44 11.41 19.80
CA ASP A 79 -8.64 12.06 20.86
C ASP A 79 -9.31 13.33 21.40
N HIS A 80 -10.07 14.04 20.55
CA HIS A 80 -10.84 15.23 20.92
C HIS A 80 -12.29 14.91 21.34
N ALA A 81 -12.65 13.62 21.47
CA ALA A 81 -14.00 13.15 21.82
C ALA A 81 -15.12 13.74 20.95
N SER A 82 -14.79 14.10 19.71
CA SER A 82 -15.70 14.72 18.75
C SER A 82 -16.34 13.67 17.85
N MET A 83 -15.59 12.62 17.50
CA MET A 83 -16.08 11.44 16.80
C MET A 83 -16.32 10.32 17.84
N PRO A 84 -17.45 9.62 17.79
CA PRO A 84 -17.69 8.53 18.72
C PRO A 84 -16.73 7.36 18.44
N ALA A 85 -16.34 6.65 19.50
CA ALA A 85 -15.54 5.43 19.35
C ALA A 85 -16.35 4.33 18.65
N ASN A 86 -15.67 3.44 17.92
CA ASN A 86 -16.33 2.33 17.25
C ASN A 86 -16.78 1.27 18.28
N VAL A 87 -18.08 1.23 18.57
CA VAL A 87 -18.66 0.16 19.40
C VAL A 87 -18.91 -1.08 18.51
N PRO A 88 -18.32 -2.25 18.84
CA PRO A 88 -18.57 -3.47 18.08
C PRO A 88 -20.00 -3.95 18.30
N CYS A 89 -20.59 -4.50 17.25
CA CYS A 89 -21.85 -5.21 17.31
C CYS A 89 -21.50 -6.70 17.44
N GLY A 90 -22.15 -7.45 18.35
CA GLY A 90 -21.84 -8.86 18.61
C GLY A 90 -21.78 -9.74 17.35
N ALA A 91 -21.24 -10.97 17.50
CA ALA A 91 -20.95 -11.92 16.42
C ALA A 91 -22.06 -11.96 15.34
N TYR A 92 -21.70 -11.55 14.12
CA TYR A 92 -22.52 -11.60 12.91
C TYR A 92 -23.91 -10.93 12.99
N GLY A 93 -23.92 -9.59 13.01
CA GLY A 93 -24.79 -8.75 12.16
C GLY A 93 -26.32 -8.89 12.24
N THR A 94 -26.87 -9.73 13.12
CA THR A 94 -28.30 -10.10 13.14
C THR A 94 -29.08 -9.46 14.30
N SER A 95 -28.42 -8.69 15.17
CA SER A 95 -29.05 -8.04 16.32
C SER A 95 -28.57 -6.59 16.51
N PRO A 96 -29.44 -5.67 16.97
CA PRO A 96 -29.05 -4.32 17.35
C PRO A 96 -27.86 -4.28 18.35
N CYS A 97 -26.94 -3.34 18.15
CA CYS A 97 -25.61 -3.31 18.75
C CYS A 97 -25.60 -2.87 20.22
N SER A 98 -25.83 -3.75 21.20
CA SER A 98 -25.59 -3.40 22.62
C SER A 98 -24.38 -4.15 23.20
N PRO A 99 -23.43 -3.47 23.87
CA PRO A 99 -22.43 -4.14 24.70
C PRO A 99 -23.08 -4.97 25.84
N ASN A 100 -24.35 -4.70 26.19
CA ASN A 100 -25.07 -5.24 27.34
C ASN A 100 -26.50 -5.75 27.04
N GLY A 101 -26.88 -5.97 25.78
CA GLY A 101 -28.20 -6.49 25.42
C GLY A 101 -29.42 -5.55 25.59
N SER A 102 -29.24 -4.26 25.91
CA SER A 102 -30.36 -3.30 25.98
C SER A 102 -30.74 -2.73 24.60
N PRO A 103 -32.02 -2.82 24.16
CA PRO A 103 -32.52 -2.15 22.95
C PRO A 103 -32.65 -0.64 23.15
N GLY A 104 -32.43 0.15 22.10
CA GLY A 104 -33.17 1.40 21.95
C GLY A 104 -32.53 2.55 21.20
N VAL A 105 -31.19 2.60 21.05
CA VAL A 105 -30.51 3.79 20.51
C VAL A 105 -29.14 3.41 19.94
N TYR A 106 -28.97 3.49 18.61
CA TYR A 106 -27.68 3.16 17.97
C TYR A 106 -27.27 4.21 16.95
N ILE A 107 -25.98 4.54 16.98
CA ILE A 107 -25.34 5.40 15.98
C ILE A 107 -25.21 4.73 14.61
N LYS A 108 -25.29 3.40 14.52
CA LYS A 108 -25.16 2.63 13.27
C LYS A 108 -26.48 1.98 12.89
N THR A 109 -26.86 2.10 11.62
CA THR A 109 -28.08 1.50 11.07
C THR A 109 -27.81 0.09 10.55
N VAL A 110 -28.72 -0.85 10.82
CA VAL A 110 -28.66 -2.23 10.29
C VAL A 110 -29.10 -2.25 8.83
N ARG A 111 -28.29 -2.87 7.98
CA ARG A 111 -28.48 -2.98 6.54
C ARG A 111 -29.09 -4.33 6.21
N THR A 112 -30.10 -4.36 5.34
CA THR A 112 -30.61 -5.60 4.74
C THR A 112 -30.78 -5.39 3.24
N SER A 113 -29.85 -5.92 2.43
CA SER A 113 -29.92 -5.78 0.96
C SER A 113 -29.53 -7.08 0.25
N GLY A 114 -30.42 -7.58 -0.62
CA GLY A 114 -30.21 -8.73 -1.53
C GLY A 114 -29.90 -10.09 -0.89
N GLY A 115 -28.80 -10.17 -0.12
CA GLY A 115 -28.31 -11.31 0.65
C GLY A 115 -27.28 -10.96 1.75
N TYR A 116 -27.00 -9.68 2.00
CA TYR A 116 -26.11 -9.22 3.08
C TYR A 116 -26.93 -8.54 4.18
N THR A 117 -26.73 -8.99 5.42
CA THR A 117 -27.26 -8.37 6.64
C THR A 117 -26.10 -8.01 7.55
N GLY A 118 -25.95 -6.74 7.89
CA GLY A 118 -24.84 -6.28 8.72
C GLY A 118 -24.85 -4.77 8.96
N VAL A 119 -23.76 -4.24 9.49
CA VAL A 119 -23.58 -2.81 9.81
C VAL A 119 -22.23 -2.31 9.30
N TYR A 120 -22.03 -1.00 9.28
CA TYR A 120 -20.72 -0.41 9.07
C TYR A 120 -19.76 -0.76 10.22
N LYS A 121 -18.58 -1.31 9.91
CA LYS A 121 -17.50 -1.63 10.88
C LYS A 121 -18.00 -2.44 12.10
N PRO A 122 -18.40 -3.71 11.93
CA PRO A 122 -18.99 -4.50 13.03
C PRO A 122 -17.95 -5.00 14.04
N LYS A 123 -16.68 -5.16 13.65
CA LYS A 123 -15.64 -5.84 14.43
C LYS A 123 -15.04 -4.96 15.54
N SER A 124 -14.59 -5.60 16.62
CA SER A 124 -13.79 -4.93 17.66
C SER A 124 -12.42 -4.53 17.10
N GLY A 125 -11.85 -3.42 17.58
CA GLY A 125 -10.54 -2.91 17.15
C GLY A 125 -10.52 -2.13 15.83
N THR A 126 -11.61 -2.08 15.05
CA THR A 126 -11.68 -1.18 13.88
C THR A 126 -12.06 0.24 14.31
N LYS A 127 -11.53 1.26 13.64
CA LYS A 127 -11.93 2.66 13.83
C LYS A 127 -13.09 3.03 12.92
N LEU A 128 -14.01 3.87 13.41
CA LEU A 128 -15.03 4.51 12.57
C LEU A 128 -14.32 5.40 11.54
N LEU A 129 -14.83 5.42 10.30
CA LEU A 129 -14.37 6.28 9.20
C LEU A 129 -12.90 6.17 8.75
N ASP A 130 -12.10 5.23 9.29
CA ASP A 130 -10.69 5.06 8.89
C ASP A 130 -10.53 4.54 7.45
N ARG A 131 -11.40 3.62 7.02
CA ARG A 131 -11.39 3.04 5.67
C ARG A 131 -12.82 2.83 5.17
N PRO A 132 -13.55 3.90 4.79
CA PRO A 132 -14.97 3.84 4.42
C PRO A 132 -15.25 3.40 2.97
N TYR A 133 -14.21 3.08 2.19
CA TYR A 133 -14.33 2.77 0.76
C TYR A 133 -13.62 1.47 0.33
N ARG A 134 -13.13 0.65 1.26
CA ARG A 134 -12.43 -0.60 0.94
C ARG A 134 -13.39 -1.69 0.40
N PRO A 135 -12.87 -2.71 -0.31
CA PRO A 135 -13.71 -3.72 -0.95
C PRO A 135 -14.51 -4.62 0.01
N GLY A 136 -14.31 -4.56 1.33
CA GLY A 136 -15.19 -5.27 2.27
C GLY A 136 -16.59 -4.67 2.31
N ASN A 137 -17.65 -5.49 2.39
CA ASN A 137 -19.02 -4.98 2.61
C ASN A 137 -19.15 -4.27 3.98
N ASP A 138 -18.41 -4.73 4.97
CA ASP A 138 -18.31 -4.14 6.31
C ASP A 138 -17.69 -2.72 6.30
N ASP A 139 -16.92 -2.40 5.25
CA ASP A 139 -16.12 -1.19 5.13
C ASP A 139 -16.77 -0.12 4.26
N ARG A 140 -17.94 -0.36 3.67
CA ARG A 140 -18.62 0.57 2.76
C ARG A 140 -19.89 1.16 3.35
N LEU A 141 -20.34 2.30 2.83
CA LEU A 141 -21.63 2.94 3.14
C LEU A 141 -22.64 2.66 2.01
N PHE A 142 -23.86 2.29 2.39
CA PHE A 142 -24.92 1.84 1.47
C PHE A 142 -26.26 2.56 1.64
N GLY A 143 -26.49 3.21 2.79
CA GLY A 143 -27.75 3.87 3.10
C GLY A 143 -28.03 5.07 2.20
N ASP A 144 -29.30 5.38 2.00
CA ASP A 144 -29.74 6.68 1.53
C ASP A 144 -29.81 7.71 2.68
N GLU A 145 -30.34 8.89 2.41
CA GLU A 145 -30.42 9.98 3.40
C GLU A 145 -31.36 9.67 4.58
N ASP A 146 -32.43 8.91 4.32
CA ASP A 146 -33.43 8.55 5.33
C ASP A 146 -32.98 7.33 6.15
N HIS A 147 -32.18 6.45 5.55
CA HIS A 147 -31.61 5.23 6.15
C HIS A 147 -30.09 5.32 6.25
N ALA A 148 -29.59 6.48 6.68
CA ALA A 148 -28.16 6.74 6.75
C ALA A 148 -27.44 5.68 7.61
N ASP A 149 -26.26 5.25 7.16
CA ASP A 149 -25.49 4.21 7.84
C ASP A 149 -25.02 4.64 9.23
N ILE A 150 -24.72 5.93 9.40
CA ILE A 150 -24.35 6.54 10.67
C ILE A 150 -25.27 7.73 10.94
N ILE A 151 -25.88 7.79 12.13
CA ILE A 151 -26.78 8.87 12.58
C ILE A 151 -26.37 9.31 13.99
N ILE A 152 -25.84 10.52 14.13
CA ILE A 152 -25.48 11.15 15.40
C ILE A 152 -26.42 12.33 15.65
N ASN A 153 -27.25 12.25 16.66
CA ASN A 153 -28.14 13.33 17.11
C ASN A 153 -28.37 13.22 18.63
N ARG A 154 -29.16 14.12 19.22
CA ARG A 154 -29.42 14.09 20.67
C ARG A 154 -30.12 12.82 21.17
N THR A 155 -30.81 12.07 20.30
CA THR A 155 -31.38 10.77 20.67
C THR A 155 -30.36 9.65 20.59
N THR A 156 -29.39 9.71 19.65
CA THR A 156 -28.40 8.65 19.41
C THR A 156 -27.11 8.77 20.22
N ASP A 157 -26.55 9.97 20.33
CA ASP A 157 -25.36 10.26 21.13
C ASP A 157 -25.24 11.78 21.41
N ALA A 158 -25.92 12.24 22.46
CA ALA A 158 -25.91 13.64 22.86
C ALA A 158 -24.54 14.11 23.37
N THR A 159 -23.76 13.24 24.00
CA THR A 159 -22.46 13.59 24.58
C THR A 159 -21.44 13.94 23.51
N THR A 160 -21.33 13.10 22.49
CA THR A 160 -20.48 13.37 21.33
C THR A 160 -20.91 14.64 20.60
N LEU A 161 -22.22 14.87 20.46
CA LEU A 161 -22.76 16.09 19.82
C LEU A 161 -22.46 17.36 20.62
N ASP A 162 -22.53 17.33 21.95
CA ASP A 162 -22.18 18.47 22.81
C ASP A 162 -20.67 18.79 22.74
N ASN A 163 -19.81 17.77 22.68
CA ASN A 163 -18.36 17.94 22.48
C ASN A 163 -18.06 18.52 21.09
N PHE A 164 -18.71 17.99 20.05
CA PHE A 164 -18.60 18.47 18.68
C PHE A 164 -18.96 19.96 18.55
N ASN A 165 -20.10 20.36 19.12
CA ASN A 165 -20.52 21.76 19.16
C ASN A 165 -19.52 22.63 19.93
N SER A 166 -18.92 22.10 21.01
CA SER A 166 -17.94 22.85 21.81
C SER A 166 -16.62 23.09 21.07
N ILE A 167 -16.26 22.21 20.13
CA ILE A 167 -15.09 22.41 19.24
C ILE A 167 -15.38 23.48 18.18
N VAL A 168 -16.57 23.47 17.58
CA VAL A 168 -16.92 24.40 16.49
C VAL A 168 -17.22 25.81 17.02
N LEU A 169 -17.96 25.90 18.13
CA LEU A 169 -18.54 27.15 18.62
C LEU A 169 -17.87 27.66 19.91
N GLY A 170 -17.13 26.81 20.63
CA GLY A 170 -16.64 27.11 21.97
C GLY A 170 -17.54 26.56 23.09
N THR A 171 -17.07 26.65 24.33
CA THR A 171 -17.71 26.03 25.49
C THR A 171 -18.79 26.89 26.15
N ASN A 172 -18.87 28.19 25.83
CA ASN A 172 -19.81 29.10 26.50
C ASN A 172 -21.22 28.99 25.90
N VAL A 173 -22.22 29.15 26.75
CA VAL A 173 -23.64 29.15 26.34
C VAL A 173 -23.96 30.32 25.41
N SER A 174 -23.25 31.46 25.56
CA SER A 174 -23.38 32.63 24.67
C SER A 174 -23.06 32.31 23.22
N ASP A 175 -22.08 31.43 22.99
CA ASP A 175 -21.57 31.12 21.66
C ASP A 175 -22.55 30.21 20.90
N LYS A 176 -23.35 29.44 21.65
CA LYS A 176 -24.41 28.55 21.14
C LYS A 176 -25.75 29.26 20.88
N MET A 177 -25.90 30.53 21.26
CA MET A 177 -27.11 31.33 20.97
C MET A 177 -27.28 31.62 19.47
N ALA A 178 -26.20 31.60 18.70
CA ALA A 178 -26.19 31.77 17.25
C ALA A 178 -26.71 30.51 16.50
N GLY A 179 -26.81 29.37 17.18
CA GLY A 179 -27.19 28.08 16.62
C GLY A 179 -26.26 26.97 17.08
N GLU A 180 -26.67 25.72 16.91
CA GLU A 180 -25.84 24.53 17.18
C GLU A 180 -26.12 23.41 16.19
N ILE A 181 -25.16 22.50 16.00
CA ILE A 181 -25.35 21.27 15.24
C ILE A 181 -26.24 20.32 16.04
N THR A 182 -27.30 19.83 15.38
CA THR A 182 -28.33 18.96 16.01
C THR A 182 -28.34 17.54 15.47
N GLU A 183 -27.87 17.35 14.23
CA GLU A 183 -27.82 16.06 13.56
C GLU A 183 -26.65 15.99 12.59
N ILE A 184 -25.99 14.83 12.57
CA ILE A 184 -24.97 14.42 11.60
C ILE A 184 -25.39 13.07 11.03
N LYS A 185 -25.52 12.98 9.71
CA LYS A 185 -25.80 11.74 8.97
C LYS A 185 -24.66 11.46 8.00
N ILE A 186 -24.23 10.20 7.93
CA ILE A 186 -23.22 9.74 6.97
C ILE A 186 -23.75 8.50 6.26
N PHE A 187 -23.78 8.56 4.94
CA PHE A 187 -24.44 7.56 4.10
C PHE A 187 -23.76 7.43 2.73
N ALA A 188 -24.33 6.61 1.84
CA ALA A 188 -23.73 6.34 0.55
C ALA A 188 -23.52 7.61 -0.30
N PRO A 189 -22.45 7.66 -1.12
CA PRO A 189 -22.30 8.66 -2.17
C PRO A 189 -23.35 8.42 -3.27
N PRO A 190 -23.52 9.36 -4.22
CA PRO A 190 -24.37 9.15 -5.39
C PRO A 190 -24.04 7.84 -6.13
N VAL A 191 -25.06 7.04 -6.42
CA VAL A 191 -24.94 5.75 -7.13
C VAL A 191 -25.75 5.80 -8.42
N VAL A 192 -25.11 5.54 -9.56
CA VAL A 192 -25.77 5.52 -10.87
C VAL A 192 -26.02 4.08 -11.28
N GLY A 193 -27.25 3.78 -11.72
CA GLY A 193 -27.64 2.42 -12.14
C GLY A 193 -27.78 1.41 -10.99
N GLY A 194 -27.75 1.87 -9.73
CA GLY A 194 -28.10 1.05 -8.57
C GLY A 194 -29.60 1.05 -8.29
N VAL A 195 -30.07 0.12 -7.47
CA VAL A 195 -31.47 0.05 -7.02
C VAL A 195 -31.51 0.14 -5.50
N LEU A 196 -32.39 0.98 -4.96
CA LEU A 196 -32.66 1.04 -3.52
C LEU A 196 -33.54 -0.13 -3.09
N THR A 197 -33.06 -0.93 -2.16
CA THR A 197 -33.81 -1.99 -1.49
C THR A 197 -33.83 -1.70 0.01
N ASN A 198 -35.00 -1.47 0.60
CA ASN A 198 -35.16 -1.09 2.01
C ASN A 198 -34.30 0.10 2.45
N GLY A 199 -34.11 1.11 1.58
CA GLY A 199 -33.28 2.29 1.88
C GLY A 199 -31.77 2.10 1.66
N PHE A 200 -31.34 0.96 1.13
CA PHE A 200 -29.92 0.67 0.87
C PHE A 200 -29.66 0.39 -0.61
N TRP A 201 -28.58 0.96 -1.15
CA TRP A 201 -28.18 0.77 -2.55
C TRP A 201 -27.64 -0.64 -2.82
N VAL A 202 -28.14 -1.26 -3.89
CA VAL A 202 -27.71 -2.54 -4.42
C VAL A 202 -27.30 -2.39 -5.88
N GLY A 203 -26.10 -2.85 -6.23
CA GLY A 203 -25.54 -2.69 -7.57
C GLY A 203 -25.21 -1.23 -7.92
N GLY A 204 -25.04 -0.96 -9.22
CA GLY A 204 -24.68 0.36 -9.73
C GLY A 204 -23.21 0.76 -9.56
N GLN A 205 -22.86 1.90 -10.14
CA GLN A 205 -21.54 2.53 -10.00
C GLN A 205 -21.61 3.67 -8.97
N ARG A 206 -20.76 3.59 -7.95
CA ARG A 206 -20.66 4.60 -6.88
C ARG A 206 -19.71 5.72 -7.30
N TYR A 207 -20.10 6.97 -7.05
CA TYR A 207 -19.28 8.15 -7.33
C TYR A 207 -18.88 8.83 -6.02
N GLY A 208 -17.87 8.26 -5.37
CA GLY A 208 -17.30 8.79 -4.13
C GLY A 208 -17.22 7.76 -3.01
N VAL A 209 -16.98 8.28 -1.81
CA VAL A 209 -16.73 7.53 -0.58
C VAL A 209 -17.97 7.57 0.31
N ALA A 210 -18.45 8.79 0.61
CA ALA A 210 -19.53 9.07 1.54
C ALA A 210 -20.26 10.36 1.17
N THR A 211 -21.52 10.46 1.56
CA THR A 211 -22.24 11.74 1.68
C THR A 211 -22.39 12.07 3.16
N ILE A 212 -21.96 13.26 3.54
CA ILE A 212 -22.11 13.81 4.89
C ILE A 212 -23.22 14.85 4.86
N LYS A 213 -24.24 14.70 5.69
CA LYS A 213 -25.25 15.72 5.93
C LYS A 213 -25.14 16.21 7.38
N VAL A 214 -24.99 17.51 7.56
CA VAL A 214 -24.99 18.15 8.88
C VAL A 214 -26.12 19.16 8.94
N THR A 215 -26.95 19.06 9.99
CA THR A 215 -28.07 19.97 10.24
C THR A 215 -27.77 20.83 11.46
N ALA A 216 -27.78 22.15 11.29
CA ALA A 216 -27.70 23.10 12.38
C ALA A 216 -29.07 23.76 12.61
N GLN A 217 -29.37 24.05 13.88
CA GLN A 217 -30.61 24.72 14.29
C GLN A 217 -30.32 25.83 15.30
N GLN A 218 -31.09 26.91 15.21
CA GLN A 218 -31.12 27.95 16.22
C GLN A 218 -32.39 27.81 17.05
N PHE A 219 -32.26 27.86 18.37
CA PHE A 219 -33.37 27.70 19.30
C PHE A 219 -33.69 29.00 20.05
N ARG A 220 -34.98 29.23 20.31
CA ARG A 220 -35.42 30.31 21.22
C ARG A 220 -34.98 30.04 22.66
N ASN A 221 -34.98 28.77 23.08
CA ASN A 221 -34.39 28.34 24.35
C ASN A 221 -33.32 27.28 24.07
N PRO A 222 -32.03 27.67 23.99
CA PRO A 222 -30.93 26.75 23.70
C PRO A 222 -30.82 25.62 24.73
N SER A 223 -30.93 25.90 26.03
CA SER A 223 -30.75 24.86 27.06
C SER A 223 -31.79 23.75 27.01
N ALA A 224 -33.02 24.07 26.60
CA ALA A 224 -34.11 23.10 26.45
C ALA A 224 -34.26 22.57 25.02
N HIS A 225 -33.52 23.12 24.04
CA HIS A 225 -33.63 22.80 22.61
C HIS A 225 -35.07 22.93 22.08
N THR A 226 -35.79 23.96 22.52
CA THR A 226 -37.20 24.20 22.15
C THR A 226 -37.38 25.50 21.39
N GLY A 227 -38.34 25.51 20.46
CA GLY A 227 -38.70 26.68 19.66
C GLY A 227 -37.65 26.99 18.60
N VAL A 228 -37.52 26.12 17.59
CA VAL A 228 -36.63 26.30 16.44
C VAL A 228 -36.97 27.60 15.72
N MET A 229 -35.98 28.47 15.56
CA MET A 229 -36.07 29.77 14.90
C MET A 229 -35.53 29.71 13.48
N ALA A 230 -34.46 28.95 13.26
CA ALA A 230 -33.86 28.69 11.95
C ALA A 230 -33.28 27.27 11.92
N SER A 231 -33.27 26.64 10.74
CA SER A 231 -32.71 25.31 10.52
C SER A 231 -32.13 25.26 9.12
N HIS A 232 -30.87 24.82 8.99
CA HIS A 232 -30.22 24.61 7.69
C HIS A 232 -29.41 23.32 7.72
N ALA A 233 -29.45 22.58 6.62
CA ALA A 233 -28.57 21.44 6.38
C ALA A 233 -27.62 21.68 5.20
N ILE A 234 -26.43 21.11 5.34
CA ILE A 234 -25.39 21.09 4.32
C ILE A 234 -25.09 19.64 3.97
N ARG A 235 -24.99 19.34 2.67
CA ARG A 235 -24.57 18.04 2.15
C ARG A 235 -23.23 18.17 1.47
N ILE A 236 -22.25 17.40 1.94
CA ILE A 236 -20.92 17.28 1.35
C ILE A 236 -20.77 15.88 0.77
N VAL A 237 -20.44 15.78 -0.51
CA VAL A 237 -20.07 14.51 -1.15
C VAL A 237 -18.54 14.41 -1.17
N CYS A 238 -18.01 13.40 -0.50
CA CYS A 238 -16.58 13.13 -0.42
C CYS A 238 -16.16 12.07 -1.45
N GLY A 239 -15.05 12.34 -2.13
CA GLY A 239 -14.32 11.42 -2.99
C GLY A 239 -13.03 10.94 -2.38
N GLU A 240 -12.49 9.85 -2.91
CA GLU A 240 -11.11 9.44 -2.62
C GLU A 240 -10.14 10.46 -3.23
N LEU A 241 -9.05 10.77 -2.52
CA LEU A 241 -7.97 11.55 -3.09
C LEU A 241 -7.22 10.69 -4.11
N PRO A 242 -7.26 11.02 -5.43
CA PRO A 242 -6.66 10.16 -6.44
C PRO A 242 -5.17 10.45 -6.53
N LEU A 243 -4.39 9.69 -5.77
CA LEU A 243 -2.95 9.81 -5.80
C LEU A 243 -2.38 9.12 -7.04
N PRO A 244 -1.32 9.69 -7.66
CA PRO A 244 -0.60 8.98 -8.70
C PRO A 244 -0.07 7.65 -8.14
N ILE A 245 -0.11 6.60 -8.97
CA ILE A 245 0.47 5.29 -8.66
C ILE A 245 1.74 5.16 -9.51
N PRO A 246 2.88 5.71 -9.06
CA PRO A 246 4.13 5.59 -9.79
C PRO A 246 4.62 4.15 -9.78
N ALA A 247 5.33 3.78 -10.84
CA ALA A 247 5.91 2.45 -11.00
C ALA A 247 7.29 2.30 -10.36
N GLY A 248 7.87 3.40 -9.85
CA GLY A 248 9.21 3.36 -9.27
C GLY A 248 9.70 4.71 -8.71
N PRO A 249 10.95 4.73 -8.21
CA PRO A 249 11.56 5.89 -7.56
C PRO A 249 11.75 7.08 -8.51
N ILE A 250 11.96 6.83 -9.80
CA ILE A 250 12.13 7.90 -10.79
C ILE A 250 11.47 7.55 -12.13
N GLN A 251 10.68 8.50 -12.64
CA GLN A 251 10.02 8.34 -13.93
C GLN A 251 10.09 9.65 -14.73
N GLY A 252 10.51 9.56 -15.99
CA GLY A 252 10.50 10.67 -16.94
C GLY A 252 9.48 10.47 -18.06
N ASP A 253 8.72 11.50 -18.41
CA ASP A 253 7.87 11.54 -19.61
C ASP A 253 8.65 11.98 -20.88
N ALA A 254 9.98 12.17 -20.76
CA ALA A 254 10.93 12.47 -21.83
C ALA A 254 12.22 11.64 -21.65
N ASN A 255 13.38 12.13 -22.11
CA ASN A 255 14.66 11.44 -21.92
C ASN A 255 15.12 11.50 -20.47
N VAL A 256 15.72 10.41 -20.00
CA VAL A 256 16.27 10.31 -18.65
C VAL A 256 17.75 9.94 -18.74
N SER A 257 18.61 10.82 -18.25
CA SER A 257 20.05 10.57 -18.21
C SER A 257 20.65 11.02 -16.88
N PHE A 258 21.28 10.08 -16.20
CA PHE A 258 22.02 10.34 -14.98
C PHE A 258 23.51 10.55 -15.26
N GLY A 259 24.19 11.30 -14.40
CA GLY A 259 25.64 11.48 -14.42
C GLY A 259 26.23 11.32 -13.02
N GLY A 260 27.54 11.51 -12.89
CA GLY A 260 28.21 11.47 -11.59
C GLY A 260 28.02 10.14 -10.85
N ASN A 261 27.68 10.22 -9.55
CA ASN A 261 27.41 9.06 -8.68
C ASN A 261 25.99 9.16 -8.11
N PHE A 262 25.05 9.62 -8.95
CA PHE A 262 23.62 9.61 -8.64
C PHE A 262 23.14 8.16 -8.49
N ARG A 263 22.26 7.88 -7.52
CA ARG A 263 21.80 6.51 -7.24
C ARG A 263 20.31 6.44 -7.10
N VAL A 264 19.77 5.34 -7.59
CA VAL A 264 18.37 4.96 -7.42
C VAL A 264 18.33 3.63 -6.68
N HIS A 265 17.42 3.54 -5.72
CA HIS A 265 17.24 2.36 -4.89
C HIS A 265 15.77 1.93 -4.85
N TRP A 266 15.56 0.64 -4.69
CA TRP A 266 14.31 -0.03 -4.33
C TRP A 266 13.20 0.01 -5.39
N GLY A 267 13.53 0.05 -6.68
CA GLY A 267 12.51 -0.08 -7.72
C GLY A 267 12.99 0.27 -9.12
N MET A 268 12.04 0.66 -9.98
CA MET A 268 12.29 0.89 -11.41
C MET A 268 12.61 2.34 -11.79
N GLU A 269 13.69 2.54 -12.54
CA GLU A 269 13.91 3.74 -13.33
C GLU A 269 13.16 3.63 -14.67
N THR A 270 12.34 4.62 -15.02
CA THR A 270 11.58 4.58 -16.28
C THR A 270 11.70 5.84 -17.12
N SER A 271 11.78 5.66 -18.45
CA SER A 271 11.85 6.74 -19.44
C SER A 271 10.86 6.51 -20.58
N ARG A 272 10.12 7.56 -20.96
CA ARG A 272 9.34 7.60 -22.21
C ARG A 272 10.18 7.88 -23.45
N GLY A 273 11.39 8.40 -23.29
CA GLY A 273 12.38 8.52 -24.34
C GLY A 273 13.51 7.52 -24.13
N ASP A 274 14.74 7.98 -24.31
CA ASP A 274 15.95 7.19 -24.04
C ASP A 274 16.27 7.18 -22.54
N LEU A 275 16.95 6.13 -22.07
CA LEU A 275 17.40 5.97 -20.69
C LEU A 275 18.91 5.70 -20.62
N THR A 276 19.61 6.54 -19.86
CA THR A 276 20.95 6.24 -19.34
C THR A 276 20.81 5.99 -17.82
N PRO A 277 20.79 4.72 -17.37
CA PRO A 277 20.49 4.37 -15.98
C PRO A 277 21.55 4.85 -14.99
N SER A 278 21.17 4.97 -13.71
CA SER A 278 22.00 5.61 -12.70
C SER A 278 23.31 4.86 -12.39
N LEU A 279 23.25 3.54 -12.28
CA LEU A 279 24.38 2.67 -11.93
C LEU A 279 24.22 1.25 -12.48
N ASN A 280 25.31 0.48 -12.43
CA ASN A 280 25.28 -0.98 -12.62
C ASN A 280 25.17 -1.66 -11.24
N LEU A 281 23.95 -2.00 -10.83
CA LEU A 281 23.65 -2.61 -9.53
C LEU A 281 23.31 -4.10 -9.71
N SER A 282 23.80 -4.98 -8.83
CA SER A 282 23.32 -6.35 -8.79
C SER A 282 21.89 -6.39 -8.25
N SER A 283 20.99 -7.03 -8.99
CA SER A 283 19.57 -7.19 -8.68
C SER A 283 19.12 -8.61 -8.95
N LEU A 284 17.98 -9.01 -8.36
CA LEU A 284 17.41 -10.32 -8.62
C LEU A 284 16.72 -10.29 -10.01
N PRO A 285 17.09 -11.15 -10.96
CA PRO A 285 16.67 -11.02 -12.36
C PRO A 285 15.17 -11.19 -12.65
N TRP A 286 14.34 -11.64 -11.70
CA TRP A 286 12.89 -11.81 -11.88
C TRP A 286 12.03 -10.81 -11.13
N THR A 287 12.60 -10.01 -10.22
CA THR A 287 11.82 -9.17 -9.30
C THR A 287 11.05 -8.10 -10.02
N ASN A 288 11.37 -7.90 -11.30
CA ASN A 288 10.73 -6.89 -12.10
C ASN A 288 10.71 -7.22 -13.60
N ALA A 289 10.56 -8.49 -14.01
CA ALA A 289 10.44 -8.87 -15.42
C ALA A 289 8.99 -9.14 -15.92
N TYR A 290 7.94 -8.72 -15.19
CA TYR A 290 6.58 -8.32 -15.64
C TYR A 290 5.39 -8.84 -14.85
N GLU A 291 5.39 -10.10 -14.45
CA GLU A 291 4.49 -10.77 -13.52
C GLU A 291 5.19 -12.11 -13.33
N ARG A 292 5.37 -12.50 -12.06
CA ARG A 292 6.21 -13.60 -11.57
C ARG A 292 6.38 -14.70 -12.64
N PRO A 293 7.57 -15.00 -13.18
CA PRO A 293 7.79 -16.33 -13.73
C PRO A 293 7.40 -17.31 -12.61
N HIS A 294 6.37 -18.13 -12.88
CA HIS A 294 5.91 -19.14 -11.94
C HIS A 294 6.99 -20.20 -11.88
N PHE A 295 7.92 -20.07 -10.94
CA PHE A 295 8.67 -21.21 -10.48
C PHE A 295 7.73 -21.95 -9.54
N GLU A 296 7.31 -23.16 -9.89
CA GLU A 296 6.33 -23.91 -9.09
C GLU A 296 6.98 -24.67 -7.91
N HIS A 297 8.28 -24.45 -7.69
CA HIS A 297 9.16 -25.43 -7.07
C HIS A 297 10.15 -24.82 -6.07
N GLY A 298 10.52 -25.59 -5.05
CA GLY A 298 11.44 -25.16 -3.98
C GLY A 298 12.40 -26.25 -3.50
N TYR A 299 13.01 -26.04 -2.33
CA TYR A 299 14.22 -26.74 -1.85
C TYR A 299 14.07 -28.21 -1.44
N GLU A 300 13.12 -28.99 -1.97
CA GLU A 300 12.96 -30.39 -1.58
C GLU A 300 13.96 -31.30 -2.30
N GLN A 301 15.23 -31.26 -1.86
CA GLN A 301 16.21 -32.26 -2.27
C GLN A 301 15.96 -33.58 -1.54
N GLY A 302 15.39 -34.53 -2.27
CA GLY A 302 15.52 -35.96 -2.01
C GLY A 302 15.71 -36.69 -3.34
N ILE A 303 16.95 -37.02 -3.72
CA ILE A 303 17.20 -37.86 -4.90
C ILE A 303 17.18 -39.33 -4.47
N GLY A 304 16.07 -40.01 -4.79
CA GLY A 304 15.82 -41.41 -4.46
C GLY A 304 15.24 -42.20 -5.63
N ILE A 305 14.88 -43.46 -5.40
CA ILE A 305 14.23 -44.30 -6.41
C ILE A 305 12.73 -44.08 -6.33
N ALA A 306 12.14 -43.42 -7.34
CA ALA A 306 10.70 -43.20 -7.42
C ALA A 306 9.93 -44.50 -7.61
N GLY A 307 10.51 -45.45 -8.33
CA GLY A 307 9.93 -46.75 -8.56
C GLY A 307 10.87 -47.67 -9.33
N VAL A 308 10.42 -48.90 -9.50
CA VAL A 308 11.13 -49.90 -10.29
C VAL A 308 10.18 -50.42 -11.35
N THR A 309 10.48 -50.13 -12.62
CA THR A 309 9.67 -50.56 -13.76
C THR A 309 10.07 -51.96 -14.15
N ILE A 310 9.11 -52.89 -14.16
CA ILE A 310 9.34 -54.25 -14.64
C ILE A 310 9.44 -54.22 -16.16
N THR A 311 10.63 -54.54 -16.69
CA THR A 311 10.87 -54.63 -18.13
C THR A 311 10.41 -55.98 -18.66
N TYR A 312 10.60 -57.05 -17.87
CA TYR A 312 10.07 -58.38 -18.14
C TYR A 312 9.68 -59.04 -16.80
N GLY A 313 8.47 -59.58 -16.72
CA GLY A 313 7.95 -60.22 -15.50
C GLY A 313 8.49 -61.65 -15.25
N GLY A 314 9.22 -62.21 -16.21
CA GLY A 314 9.73 -63.57 -16.16
C GLY A 314 8.65 -64.65 -16.04
N SER A 315 9.03 -65.86 -15.62
CA SER A 315 8.11 -66.98 -15.43
C SER A 315 8.57 -67.95 -14.33
N GLY A 316 7.64 -68.76 -13.82
CA GLY A 316 7.94 -69.82 -12.86
C GLY A 316 8.13 -69.36 -11.41
N TYR A 317 7.79 -68.12 -11.07
CA TYR A 317 7.93 -67.62 -9.69
C TYR A 317 6.87 -68.26 -8.77
N THR A 318 7.28 -69.19 -7.92
CA THR A 318 6.39 -69.87 -6.94
C THR A 318 6.29 -69.13 -5.60
N SER A 319 7.12 -68.10 -5.38
CA SER A 319 7.07 -67.18 -4.25
C SER A 319 7.58 -65.79 -4.69
N ALA A 320 7.33 -64.76 -3.89
CA ALA A 320 7.83 -63.41 -4.17
C ALA A 320 9.38 -63.40 -4.23
N PRO A 321 10.01 -62.90 -5.30
CA PRO A 321 11.46 -62.80 -5.39
C PRO A 321 12.02 -61.66 -4.51
N THR A 322 13.27 -61.79 -4.12
CA THR A 322 14.03 -60.73 -3.45
C THR A 322 14.47 -59.70 -4.49
N ILE A 323 14.14 -58.43 -4.22
CA ILE A 323 14.55 -57.28 -5.04
C ILE A 323 15.71 -56.57 -4.35
N THR A 324 16.86 -56.49 -5.02
CA THR A 324 18.04 -55.76 -4.53
C THR A 324 18.36 -54.63 -5.48
N ILE A 325 18.28 -53.39 -4.98
CA ILE A 325 18.67 -52.19 -5.73
C ILE A 325 20.09 -51.84 -5.28
N ALA A 326 21.02 -51.64 -6.22
CA ALA A 326 22.41 -51.32 -5.87
C ALA A 326 22.48 -50.08 -4.94
N PRO A 327 23.37 -50.07 -3.94
CA PRO A 327 23.55 -48.90 -3.07
C PRO A 327 24.19 -47.73 -3.86
N PRO A 328 23.91 -46.48 -3.47
CA PRO A 328 24.62 -45.33 -4.01
C PRO A 328 26.06 -45.26 -3.47
N ALA A 329 26.92 -44.46 -4.10
CA ALA A 329 28.31 -44.27 -3.65
C ALA A 329 28.40 -43.60 -2.26
N ALA A 330 27.42 -42.76 -1.93
CA ALA A 330 27.17 -42.21 -0.61
C ALA A 330 25.65 -42.07 -0.43
N GLY A 331 25.11 -42.42 0.75
CA GLY A 331 23.68 -42.30 1.06
C GLY A 331 23.03 -43.62 1.50
N THR A 332 21.70 -43.67 1.49
CA THR A 332 20.91 -44.81 1.96
C THR A 332 20.44 -45.68 0.79
N GLN A 333 20.64 -46.99 0.88
CA GLN A 333 20.18 -47.93 -0.15
C GLN A 333 18.66 -47.99 -0.22
N ALA A 334 18.10 -47.93 -1.44
CA ALA A 334 16.68 -48.16 -1.67
C ALA A 334 16.31 -49.64 -1.47
N THR A 335 15.13 -49.90 -0.90
CA THR A 335 14.60 -51.25 -0.71
C THR A 335 13.21 -51.38 -1.34
N ALA A 336 12.88 -52.58 -1.84
CA ALA A 336 11.60 -52.86 -2.47
C ALA A 336 11.16 -54.31 -2.24
N THR A 337 9.87 -54.56 -2.39
CA THR A 337 9.24 -55.89 -2.33
C THR A 337 8.55 -56.22 -3.65
N ALA A 338 8.40 -57.51 -3.94
CA ALA A 338 7.82 -57.99 -5.19
C ALA A 338 6.44 -58.63 -4.97
N THR A 339 5.53 -58.42 -5.92
CA THR A 339 4.24 -59.14 -6.00
C THR A 339 4.26 -60.07 -7.21
N VAL A 340 3.88 -61.33 -7.00
CA VAL A 340 3.80 -62.36 -8.04
C VAL A 340 2.35 -62.79 -8.23
N THR A 341 1.92 -62.91 -9.48
CA THR A 341 0.58 -63.38 -9.84
C THR A 341 0.69 -64.38 -10.98
N ASN A 342 0.07 -65.55 -10.83
CA ASN A 342 0.10 -66.64 -11.82
C ASN A 342 1.52 -67.04 -12.28
N GLY A 343 2.49 -67.02 -11.37
CA GLY A 343 3.88 -67.39 -11.68
C GLY A 343 4.72 -66.31 -12.35
N ILE A 344 4.21 -65.08 -12.47
CA ILE A 344 4.86 -63.94 -13.12
C ILE A 344 5.03 -62.79 -12.11
N LEU A 345 6.17 -62.10 -12.14
CA LEU A 345 6.38 -60.86 -11.38
C LEU A 345 5.53 -59.74 -12.00
N THR A 346 4.52 -59.27 -11.26
CA THR A 346 3.52 -58.30 -11.77
C THR A 346 3.67 -56.91 -11.18
N ARG A 347 4.32 -56.77 -10.02
CA ARG A 347 4.56 -55.46 -9.38
C ARG A 347 5.81 -55.48 -8.51
N ILE A 348 6.54 -54.36 -8.48
CA ILE A 348 7.56 -54.07 -7.47
C ILE A 348 7.11 -52.83 -6.70
N THR A 349 7.08 -52.92 -5.37
CA THR A 349 6.64 -51.85 -4.47
C THR A 349 7.81 -51.41 -3.61
N MET A 350 8.15 -50.13 -3.66
CA MET A 350 9.22 -49.56 -2.84
C MET A 350 8.85 -49.62 -1.35
N THR A 351 9.77 -50.10 -0.51
CA THR A 351 9.67 -50.05 0.96
C THR A 351 10.52 -48.93 1.56
N ASN A 352 11.61 -48.55 0.90
CA ASN A 352 12.39 -47.34 1.18
C ASN A 352 12.94 -46.82 -0.15
N ARG A 353 12.78 -45.53 -0.45
CA ARG A 353 13.26 -44.93 -1.70
C ARG A 353 14.78 -44.70 -1.73
N GLY A 354 15.45 -44.80 -0.59
CA GLY A 354 16.88 -44.51 -0.45
C GLY A 354 17.20 -43.04 -0.73
N SER A 355 18.48 -42.68 -0.63
CA SER A 355 18.98 -41.31 -0.83
C SER A 355 20.39 -41.32 -1.42
N GLY A 356 20.75 -40.31 -2.21
CA GLY A 356 22.10 -40.17 -2.78
C GLY A 356 22.30 -40.86 -4.13
N TYR A 357 21.21 -41.23 -4.81
CA TYR A 357 21.28 -41.74 -6.18
C TYR A 357 21.54 -40.60 -7.18
N PRO A 358 22.48 -40.71 -8.12
CA PRO A 358 22.75 -39.64 -9.09
C PRO A 358 21.62 -39.52 -10.13
N MET A 359 21.23 -38.29 -10.48
CA MET A 359 20.28 -38.05 -11.59
C MET A 359 20.92 -38.36 -12.95
N PRO A 360 20.18 -38.93 -13.92
CA PRO A 360 20.65 -39.03 -15.29
C PRO A 360 20.73 -37.63 -15.92
N SER A 361 21.94 -37.06 -16.04
CA SER A 361 22.12 -35.80 -16.74
C SER A 361 22.00 -36.01 -18.26
N GLY A 362 21.24 -35.15 -18.93
CA GLY A 362 21.14 -35.11 -20.40
C GLY A 362 22.41 -34.66 -21.12
N GLN A 363 23.60 -34.87 -20.53
CA GLN A 363 24.90 -34.56 -21.13
C GLN A 363 25.64 -35.82 -21.60
N PRO A 364 26.47 -35.72 -22.66
CA PRO A 364 27.23 -36.87 -23.14
C PRO A 364 28.42 -37.20 -22.22
N ALA A 365 28.31 -38.34 -21.54
CA ALA A 365 29.34 -39.26 -21.02
C ALA A 365 30.52 -38.76 -20.12
N PRO A 366 30.87 -39.50 -19.03
CA PRO A 366 30.29 -40.77 -18.63
C PRO A 366 29.00 -40.51 -17.85
N SER A 367 27.86 -40.85 -18.47
CA SER A 367 26.53 -40.64 -17.94
C SER A 367 26.39 -41.47 -16.65
N PRO A 368 25.86 -40.93 -15.54
CA PRO A 368 25.56 -41.75 -14.39
C PRO A 368 24.51 -42.80 -14.77
N GLN A 369 24.90 -44.08 -14.77
CA GLN A 369 23.98 -45.18 -15.06
C GLN A 369 22.93 -45.31 -13.95
N PRO A 370 21.66 -45.63 -14.29
CA PRO A 370 20.65 -45.94 -13.28
C PRO A 370 21.11 -47.14 -12.43
N PRO A 371 20.76 -47.18 -11.13
CA PRO A 371 21.22 -48.22 -10.23
C PRO A 371 20.71 -49.59 -10.69
N ILE A 372 21.59 -50.58 -10.62
CA ILE A 372 21.30 -51.95 -11.05
C ILE A 372 20.24 -52.56 -10.11
N VAL A 373 19.17 -53.10 -10.70
CA VAL A 373 18.15 -53.87 -9.98
C VAL A 373 18.39 -55.36 -10.23
N THR A 374 18.66 -56.11 -9.16
CA THR A 374 18.82 -57.56 -9.19
C THR A 374 17.58 -58.23 -8.62
N ILE A 375 17.05 -59.22 -9.34
CA ILE A 375 15.86 -60.00 -8.94
C ILE A 375 16.32 -61.45 -8.73
N SER A 376 16.15 -61.99 -7.53
CA SER A 376 16.53 -63.38 -7.20
C SER A 376 15.36 -64.15 -6.57
N GLY A 377 15.10 -65.38 -7.00
CA GLY A 377 13.98 -66.19 -6.52
C GLY A 377 13.80 -67.50 -7.32
N PRO A 378 12.77 -68.30 -7.02
CA PRO A 378 12.55 -69.62 -7.65
C PRO A 378 12.05 -69.57 -9.11
N GLY A 379 12.03 -68.40 -9.75
CA GLY A 379 11.65 -68.20 -11.16
C GLY A 379 12.80 -67.63 -11.99
N THR A 380 12.61 -67.55 -13.31
CA THR A 380 13.65 -67.07 -14.25
C THR A 380 13.14 -65.98 -15.19
N GLY A 381 14.08 -65.15 -15.68
CA GLY A 381 13.83 -64.21 -16.77
C GLY A 381 13.16 -62.89 -16.39
N ALA A 382 12.96 -62.58 -15.10
CA ALA A 382 12.48 -61.24 -14.72
C ALA A 382 13.63 -60.23 -14.77
N THR A 383 13.35 -59.06 -15.32
CA THR A 383 14.27 -57.91 -15.35
C THR A 383 13.50 -56.65 -15.05
N ALA A 384 14.12 -55.69 -14.37
CA ALA A 384 13.51 -54.42 -14.05
C ALA A 384 14.55 -53.30 -14.07
N THR A 385 14.09 -52.07 -14.23
CA THR A 385 14.91 -50.87 -14.25
C THR A 385 14.46 -49.93 -13.14
N ALA A 386 15.40 -49.50 -12.29
CA ALA A 386 15.12 -48.47 -11.30
C ALA A 386 14.93 -47.13 -12.00
N VAL A 387 13.86 -46.42 -11.63
CA VAL A 387 13.62 -45.05 -12.05
C VAL A 387 14.14 -44.18 -10.91
N VAL A 388 15.34 -43.62 -11.09
CA VAL A 388 15.80 -42.53 -10.23
C VAL A 388 14.92 -41.35 -10.57
N ALA A 389 14.25 -40.81 -9.57
CA ALA A 389 13.66 -39.50 -9.72
C ALA A 389 14.29 -38.59 -8.67
N ALA A 390 14.64 -37.37 -9.07
CA ALA A 390 14.36 -36.29 -8.15
C ALA A 390 12.86 -36.35 -7.86
N GLU A 391 12.48 -36.22 -6.59
CA GLU A 391 11.10 -36.02 -6.13
C GLU A 391 10.16 -35.58 -7.28
N THR A 392 9.27 -36.46 -7.73
CA THR A 392 8.61 -36.31 -9.04
C THR A 392 7.72 -35.07 -9.10
N TRP A 393 8.30 -34.07 -9.74
CA TRP A 393 7.76 -32.80 -10.19
C TRP A 393 6.64 -32.99 -11.23
N PRO A 394 5.54 -32.20 -11.21
CA PRO A 394 4.72 -32.02 -12.39
C PRO A 394 5.49 -31.17 -13.41
N ILE A 395 6.14 -31.83 -14.38
CA ILE A 395 6.78 -31.13 -15.51
C ILE A 395 5.66 -30.70 -16.46
N THR A 396 5.14 -29.50 -16.29
CA THR A 396 4.19 -28.94 -17.26
C THR A 396 4.92 -28.25 -18.42
N GLY A 397 5.94 -28.91 -19.00
CA GLY A 397 6.53 -28.58 -20.30
C GLY A 397 7.02 -27.14 -20.54
N GLY A 398 7.22 -26.33 -19.50
CA GLY A 398 7.75 -24.97 -19.62
C GLY A 398 9.27 -24.98 -19.78
N ASN A 399 9.82 -24.12 -20.64
CA ASN A 399 11.27 -23.91 -20.78
C ASN A 399 11.94 -23.37 -19.49
N TYR A 400 11.16 -23.03 -18.46
CA TYR A 400 11.59 -22.36 -17.24
C TYR A 400 11.77 -23.31 -16.04
N ASP A 401 11.31 -24.57 -16.14
CA ASP A 401 11.37 -25.58 -15.05
C ASP A 401 12.61 -26.48 -15.10
N SER A 402 13.46 -26.35 -16.12
CA SER A 402 14.60 -27.26 -16.34
C SER A 402 15.89 -26.86 -15.59
N TYR A 403 15.92 -25.70 -14.93
CA TYR A 403 17.11 -25.17 -14.25
C TYR A 403 16.84 -24.88 -12.77
N ASP A 404 17.72 -25.40 -11.92
CA ASP A 404 17.63 -25.36 -10.46
C ASP A 404 18.11 -24.01 -9.89
N TYR A 405 17.43 -22.96 -10.34
CA TYR A 405 17.88 -21.58 -10.24
C TYR A 405 17.88 -21.07 -8.78
N PHE A 406 17.06 -21.64 -7.89
CA PHE A 406 17.06 -21.23 -6.48
C PHE A 406 18.37 -21.53 -5.76
N HIS A 407 19.03 -22.65 -6.06
CA HIS A 407 20.35 -22.93 -5.50
C HIS A 407 21.39 -21.92 -5.97
N GLU A 408 21.28 -21.41 -7.20
CA GLU A 408 22.22 -20.45 -7.77
C GLU A 408 22.19 -19.08 -7.08
N VAL A 409 21.12 -18.73 -6.37
CA VAL A 409 21.00 -17.43 -5.68
C VAL A 409 21.16 -17.50 -4.17
N LEU A 410 21.26 -18.71 -3.60
CA LEU A 410 21.48 -18.90 -2.17
C LEU A 410 22.82 -18.30 -1.73
N ALA A 411 22.79 -17.54 -0.62
CA ALA A 411 23.92 -16.83 -0.03
C ALA A 411 24.60 -15.81 -0.96
N LYS A 412 23.94 -15.34 -2.03
CA LYS A 412 24.41 -14.22 -2.84
C LYS A 412 24.06 -12.86 -2.20
N GLU A 413 24.93 -11.87 -2.45
CA GLU A 413 24.73 -10.46 -2.11
C GLU A 413 24.18 -9.69 -3.32
N PHE A 414 23.07 -9.00 -3.11
CA PHE A 414 22.50 -8.06 -4.06
C PHE A 414 22.64 -6.64 -3.53
N ASP A 415 23.16 -5.74 -4.36
CA ASP A 415 23.24 -4.31 -4.04
C ASP A 415 21.84 -3.71 -3.92
N ASP A 416 20.93 -4.13 -4.80
CA ASP A 416 19.50 -3.80 -4.74
C ASP A 416 18.68 -4.90 -5.45
N PRO A 417 18.10 -5.86 -4.70
CA PRO A 417 17.28 -6.94 -5.25
C PRO A 417 16.10 -6.47 -6.13
N TRP A 418 15.60 -5.25 -5.93
CA TRP A 418 14.38 -4.74 -6.54
C TRP A 418 14.66 -3.80 -7.74
N TYR A 419 15.93 -3.49 -8.01
CA TYR A 419 16.34 -2.54 -9.04
C TYR A 419 15.98 -2.99 -10.46
N GLY A 420 15.50 -2.05 -11.29
CA GLY A 420 15.33 -2.27 -12.74
C GLY A 420 15.32 -0.98 -13.54
N ALA A 421 15.60 -1.06 -14.84
CA ALA A 421 15.67 0.09 -15.74
C ALA A 421 14.87 -0.14 -17.03
N ARG A 422 13.98 0.78 -17.41
CA ARG A 422 13.09 0.60 -18.58
C ARG A 422 12.92 1.84 -19.44
N ALA A 423 13.01 1.67 -20.76
CA ALA A 423 12.83 2.74 -21.73
C ALA A 423 11.83 2.36 -22.84
N VAL A 424 11.07 3.36 -23.30
CA VAL A 424 10.35 3.28 -24.58
C VAL A 424 11.32 3.41 -25.75
N GLY A 425 12.34 4.27 -25.62
CA GLY A 425 13.45 4.39 -26.57
C GLY A 425 14.61 3.44 -26.24
N ASP A 426 15.84 3.90 -26.50
CA ASP A 426 17.06 3.14 -26.26
C ASP A 426 17.42 3.11 -24.77
N ASN A 427 18.04 2.02 -24.32
CA ASN A 427 18.70 1.94 -23.02
C ASN A 427 20.22 1.81 -23.23
N ALA A 428 20.97 2.83 -22.81
CA ALA A 428 22.41 2.94 -23.08
C ALA A 428 23.26 1.80 -22.47
N MET A 429 22.72 1.03 -21.52
CA MET A 429 23.40 -0.11 -20.88
C MET A 429 23.33 -1.43 -21.66
N ASP A 430 22.30 -1.64 -22.48
CA ASP A 430 22.10 -2.88 -23.26
C ASP A 430 22.88 -2.83 -24.60
N GLY A 431 23.61 -1.74 -24.84
CA GLY A 431 24.35 -1.48 -26.09
C GLY A 431 23.50 -0.79 -27.15
N LEU A 432 24.14 0.07 -27.97
CA LEU A 432 23.50 0.71 -29.12
C LEU A 432 23.29 -0.35 -30.23
N GLY A 433 22.12 -0.99 -30.25
CA GLY A 433 21.78 -2.05 -31.19
C GLY A 433 20.65 -1.68 -32.15
N THR A 434 20.59 -2.31 -33.32
CA THR A 434 19.49 -2.13 -34.28
C THR A 434 18.14 -2.49 -33.63
N PRO A 435 17.01 -1.85 -34.01
CA PRO A 435 15.68 -1.98 -33.38
C PRO A 435 14.99 -3.36 -33.45
N TYR A 436 15.75 -4.45 -33.63
CA TYR A 436 15.29 -5.83 -33.78
C TYR A 436 16.02 -6.83 -32.88
N ASP A 437 16.60 -6.42 -31.76
CA ASP A 437 17.03 -7.43 -30.79
C ASP A 437 15.79 -8.12 -30.21
N VAL A 438 15.57 -9.36 -30.64
CA VAL A 438 14.33 -10.14 -30.44
C VAL A 438 14.13 -10.60 -29.00
N ASN A 439 15.07 -10.26 -28.10
CA ASN A 439 15.01 -10.60 -26.69
C ASN A 439 15.36 -9.35 -25.87
N PRO A 440 14.40 -8.48 -25.50
CA PRO A 440 14.58 -7.65 -24.32
C PRO A 440 14.86 -8.62 -23.16
N GLN A 441 16.13 -8.71 -22.75
CA GLN A 441 16.65 -9.91 -22.09
C GLN A 441 15.97 -10.10 -20.73
N CYS A 442 14.96 -10.98 -20.67
CA CYS A 442 14.44 -11.46 -19.40
C CYS A 442 15.51 -12.24 -18.63
N TYR A 443 16.48 -12.84 -19.32
CA TYR A 443 17.63 -13.54 -18.72
C TYR A 443 18.76 -13.71 -19.76
N PRO A 444 19.92 -13.07 -19.58
CA PRO A 444 21.15 -13.46 -20.25
C PRO A 444 22.13 -14.05 -19.23
N TYR A 445 21.73 -15.06 -18.44
CA TYR A 445 22.75 -15.81 -17.70
C TYR A 445 23.46 -16.73 -18.69
N ALA A 446 24.63 -16.31 -19.16
CA ALA A 446 25.66 -17.31 -19.32
C ALA A 446 25.96 -17.81 -17.90
N ILE A 447 25.82 -19.12 -17.70
CA ILE A 447 26.23 -19.91 -16.52
C ILE A 447 27.54 -19.39 -15.88
N THR A 448 28.36 -18.69 -16.67
CA THR A 448 29.71 -18.26 -16.37
C THR A 448 29.94 -16.77 -16.12
N ALA A 449 28.92 -15.91 -15.99
CA ALA A 449 29.09 -14.46 -15.91
C ALA A 449 28.66 -13.85 -14.57
N GLN A 450 29.50 -12.97 -14.00
CA GLN A 450 29.17 -12.19 -12.81
C GLN A 450 27.99 -11.23 -13.08
N GLU A 451 27.03 -11.14 -12.16
CA GLU A 451 25.87 -10.21 -12.21
C GLU A 451 26.29 -8.72 -12.23
N ARG A 452 27.54 -8.42 -11.91
CA ARG A 452 28.16 -7.08 -11.99
C ARG A 452 28.85 -6.77 -13.33
N SER A 453 28.62 -7.58 -14.38
CA SER A 453 29.24 -7.33 -15.69
C SER A 453 28.64 -6.08 -16.36
N THR A 454 29.48 -5.11 -16.71
CA THR A 454 29.10 -3.95 -17.53
C THR A 454 28.80 -4.29 -18.98
N ALA A 455 29.13 -5.51 -19.42
CA ALA A 455 28.97 -5.92 -20.81
C ALA A 455 27.62 -6.61 -21.09
N ASN A 456 26.92 -7.15 -20.08
CA ASN A 456 25.65 -7.88 -20.23
C ASN A 456 24.73 -7.69 -18.99
N PRO A 457 24.12 -6.50 -18.79
CA PRO A 457 23.26 -6.25 -17.64
C PRO A 457 21.88 -6.92 -17.78
N SER A 458 21.43 -7.69 -16.78
CA SER A 458 20.20 -8.52 -16.84
C SER A 458 18.90 -7.84 -16.42
N TYR A 459 18.91 -6.54 -16.10
CA TYR A 459 17.80 -5.80 -15.48
C TYR A 459 17.45 -4.50 -16.24
N ALA A 460 17.98 -4.36 -17.46
CA ALA A 460 17.78 -3.21 -18.33
C ALA A 460 16.90 -3.62 -19.53
N PHE A 461 15.78 -2.93 -19.72
CA PHE A 461 14.83 -3.20 -20.79
C PHE A 461 14.64 -1.97 -21.68
N GLN A 462 14.69 -2.16 -22.98
CA GLN A 462 14.46 -1.13 -23.99
C GLN A 462 13.24 -1.45 -24.86
N TRP A 463 12.79 -0.47 -25.66
CA TRP A 463 11.70 -0.64 -26.62
C TRP A 463 10.38 -1.16 -26.02
N GLN A 464 10.05 -0.64 -24.83
CA GLN A 464 8.89 -1.00 -24.01
C GLN A 464 7.65 -0.13 -24.33
N ASP A 465 7.27 -0.07 -25.60
CA ASP A 465 6.17 0.76 -26.11
C ASP A 465 4.81 0.02 -26.21
N VAL A 466 4.85 -1.31 -26.20
CA VAL A 466 3.69 -2.21 -26.32
C VAL A 466 3.61 -3.23 -25.19
N ASN A 467 2.40 -3.75 -24.95
CA ASN A 467 2.19 -4.91 -24.08
C ASN A 467 2.19 -6.18 -24.93
N ALA A 468 3.22 -7.02 -24.79
CA ALA A 468 3.33 -8.32 -25.44
C ALA A 468 4.01 -9.32 -24.47
N TYR A 469 3.19 -10.08 -23.74
CA TYR A 469 3.67 -11.06 -22.77
C TYR A 469 4.46 -12.20 -23.44
N PRO A 470 5.56 -12.71 -22.83
CA PRO A 470 6.22 -12.25 -21.60
C PRO A 470 7.29 -11.15 -21.80
N LEU A 471 7.53 -10.72 -23.04
CA LEU A 471 8.74 -9.99 -23.43
C LEU A 471 8.65 -8.46 -23.33
N LYS A 472 7.46 -7.88 -23.51
CA LYS A 472 7.27 -6.42 -23.50
C LYS A 472 6.09 -6.01 -22.62
N LYS A 473 6.25 -4.93 -21.88
CA LYS A 473 5.14 -4.17 -21.30
C LYS A 473 5.39 -2.72 -21.55
N LYS A 474 4.32 -2.01 -21.81
CA LYS A 474 4.34 -0.58 -21.99
C LYS A 474 4.82 0.12 -20.72
N VAL A 475 5.90 0.89 -20.83
CA VAL A 475 6.27 1.89 -19.81
C VAL A 475 5.21 2.99 -19.82
N THR A 476 4.57 3.20 -18.68
CA THR A 476 3.53 4.23 -18.51
C THR A 476 3.97 5.25 -17.48
N PHE A 477 4.14 6.49 -17.93
CA PHE A 477 4.21 7.63 -17.04
C PHE A 477 2.81 7.91 -16.46
N PRO A 478 2.67 8.13 -15.13
CA PRO A 478 1.37 8.43 -14.52
C PRO A 478 0.71 9.67 -15.12
N SER A 479 -0.60 9.61 -15.38
CA SER A 479 -1.34 10.76 -15.92
C SER A 479 -1.61 11.80 -14.83
N ILE A 480 -0.78 12.84 -14.77
CA ILE A 480 -0.91 13.96 -13.82
C ILE A 480 -1.41 15.19 -14.59
N ARG A 481 -2.68 15.56 -14.41
CA ARG A 481 -3.31 16.66 -15.17
C ARG A 481 -3.30 17.97 -14.39
N TYR A 482 -2.70 19.01 -14.96
CA TYR A 482 -2.62 20.35 -14.35
C TYR A 482 -3.98 20.90 -13.92
N ASP A 483 -4.96 20.96 -14.83
CA ASP A 483 -6.26 21.58 -14.57
C ASP A 483 -7.03 20.87 -13.45
N TYR A 484 -6.82 19.56 -13.35
CA TYR A 484 -7.44 18.73 -12.33
C TYR A 484 -6.87 19.05 -10.93
N TRP A 485 -5.54 18.99 -10.79
CA TRP A 485 -4.86 19.25 -9.52
C TRP A 485 -5.01 20.70 -9.06
N LYS A 486 -5.00 21.65 -10.00
CA LYS A 486 -5.29 23.06 -9.71
C LYS A 486 -6.67 23.24 -9.09
N ARG A 487 -7.72 22.64 -9.68
CA ARG A 487 -9.10 22.76 -9.18
C ARG A 487 -9.26 22.14 -7.80
N ILE A 488 -8.71 20.94 -7.57
CA ILE A 488 -8.75 20.28 -6.26
C ILE A 488 -8.10 21.17 -5.19
N THR A 489 -6.89 21.67 -5.47
CA THR A 489 -6.16 22.44 -4.47
C THR A 489 -6.77 23.80 -4.20
N GLN A 490 -7.39 24.45 -5.18
CA GLN A 490 -8.16 25.68 -4.97
C GLN A 490 -9.40 25.45 -4.10
N GLN A 491 -10.06 24.30 -4.24
CA GLN A 491 -11.18 23.89 -3.39
C GLN A 491 -10.75 23.45 -1.98
N GLY A 492 -9.46 23.14 -1.78
CA GLY A 492 -8.89 22.78 -0.48
C GLY A 492 -8.92 23.89 0.59
N ARG A 493 -9.40 25.10 0.26
CA ARG A 493 -9.45 26.21 1.21
C ARG A 493 -10.39 25.88 2.39
N GLY A 494 -9.80 25.80 3.59
CA GLY A 494 -10.53 25.47 4.82
C GLY A 494 -10.36 24.02 5.27
N TYR A 495 -9.69 23.18 4.48
CA TYR A 495 -9.29 21.83 4.85
C TYR A 495 -7.79 21.77 5.17
N LYS A 496 -7.39 20.83 6.03
CA LYS A 496 -5.97 20.54 6.25
C LYS A 496 -5.43 19.66 5.12
N GLY A 497 -4.12 19.74 4.88
CA GLY A 497 -3.42 18.88 3.95
C GLY A 497 -3.64 19.15 2.45
N ILE A 498 -4.48 20.10 2.03
CA ILE A 498 -4.66 20.45 0.61
C ILE A 498 -4.36 21.94 0.41
N TYR A 499 -3.30 22.25 -0.33
CA TYR A 499 -2.75 23.60 -0.41
C TYR A 499 -2.49 24.06 -1.84
N TYR A 500 -3.00 25.25 -2.15
CA TYR A 500 -2.74 25.97 -3.39
C TYR A 500 -1.81 27.16 -3.14
N PHE A 501 -0.80 27.34 -4.00
CA PHE A 501 0.19 28.40 -3.93
C PHE A 501 0.27 29.14 -5.25
N ALA A 502 -0.10 30.43 -5.24
CA ALA A 502 0.00 31.29 -6.42
C ALA A 502 1.39 31.95 -6.48
N TYR A 503 2.00 31.99 -7.66
CA TYR A 503 3.28 32.65 -7.86
C TYR A 503 3.15 34.18 -7.79
N ASP A 504 4.07 34.83 -7.08
CA ASP A 504 4.19 36.29 -6.98
C ASP A 504 5.48 36.74 -7.67
N ALA A 505 5.34 37.28 -8.88
CA ALA A 505 6.49 37.73 -9.68
C ALA A 505 7.27 38.88 -9.03
N GLY A 506 6.63 39.69 -8.16
CA GLY A 506 7.27 40.81 -7.47
C GLY A 506 8.30 40.35 -6.43
N SER A 507 8.01 39.27 -5.71
CA SER A 507 8.92 38.71 -4.70
C SER A 507 9.71 37.49 -5.19
N GLY A 508 9.34 36.88 -6.32
CA GLY A 508 9.86 35.57 -6.77
C GLY A 508 9.44 34.40 -5.87
N GLY A 509 8.40 34.58 -5.05
CA GLY A 509 7.90 33.61 -4.08
C GLY A 509 6.46 33.20 -4.36
N PHE A 510 5.84 32.54 -3.39
CA PHE A 510 4.46 32.07 -3.51
C PHE A 510 3.57 32.55 -2.37
N LYS A 511 2.30 32.81 -2.70
CA LYS A 511 1.23 33.16 -1.74
C LYS A 511 0.27 31.98 -1.59
N LYS A 512 0.09 31.51 -0.35
CA LYS A 512 -0.89 30.47 -0.02
C LYS A 512 -2.30 31.00 -0.29
N PHE A 513 -3.08 30.30 -1.12
CA PHE A 513 -4.42 30.71 -1.56
C PHE A 513 -4.49 32.15 -2.11
N ASN A 514 -3.41 32.64 -2.71
CA ASN A 514 -3.27 34.03 -3.19
C ASN A 514 -3.50 35.10 -2.08
N GLN A 515 -3.13 34.77 -0.83
CA GLN A 515 -3.30 35.62 0.34
C GLN A 515 -2.00 35.75 1.14
N GLY A 516 -1.87 36.85 1.87
CA GLY A 516 -0.72 37.14 2.74
C GLY A 516 0.58 37.44 2.00
N THR A 517 1.68 37.39 2.74
CA THR A 517 3.03 37.65 2.22
C THR A 517 3.54 36.46 1.43
N ALA A 518 4.14 36.74 0.28
CA ALA A 518 4.81 35.73 -0.51
C ALA A 518 6.07 35.22 0.20
N LYS A 519 6.29 33.90 0.19
CA LYS A 519 7.47 33.25 0.78
C LYS A 519 8.18 32.38 -0.25
N PRO A 520 9.48 32.10 -0.08
CA PRO A 520 10.18 31.11 -0.89
C PRO A 520 9.48 29.75 -0.85
N MET A 521 9.56 29.00 -1.95
CA MET A 521 8.92 27.69 -2.00
C MET A 521 9.49 26.72 -0.97
N ALA A 522 10.82 26.65 -0.82
CA ALA A 522 11.48 25.80 0.17
C ALA A 522 10.92 26.03 1.58
N GLN A 523 10.60 27.28 1.92
CA GLN A 523 9.91 27.57 3.16
C GLN A 523 8.55 26.88 3.17
N TRP A 524 7.67 27.10 2.18
CA TRP A 524 6.31 26.53 2.14
C TRP A 524 6.24 25.01 2.26
N VAL A 525 7.10 24.30 1.53
CA VAL A 525 7.10 22.83 1.52
C VAL A 525 7.75 22.20 2.73
N ASN A 526 8.49 22.95 3.54
CA ASN A 526 9.00 22.44 4.81
C ASN A 526 7.82 22.23 5.78
N THR A 527 7.35 20.99 5.87
CA THR A 527 6.17 20.62 6.65
C THR A 527 6.39 20.81 8.15
N ILE A 528 7.65 20.72 8.59
CA ILE A 528 8.09 20.91 9.97
C ILE A 528 8.09 22.40 10.33
N ALA A 529 8.70 23.24 9.50
CA ALA A 529 8.84 24.68 9.79
C ALA A 529 7.50 25.44 9.77
N ASN A 530 6.58 25.10 8.85
CA ASN A 530 5.32 25.83 8.71
C ASN A 530 4.12 25.19 9.41
N ASN A 531 4.29 24.02 10.05
CA ASN A 531 3.21 23.30 10.71
C ASN A 531 2.02 23.01 9.78
N LEU A 532 2.29 22.84 8.48
CA LEU A 532 1.27 22.45 7.48
C LEU A 532 1.10 20.93 7.41
N GLY A 533 2.13 20.15 7.82
CA GLY A 533 2.09 18.69 7.82
C GLY A 533 2.06 18.05 6.43
N PRO A 534 1.89 16.72 6.34
CA PRO A 534 1.78 16.03 5.05
C PRO A 534 0.55 16.44 4.24
N GLY A 535 0.69 16.58 2.94
CA GLY A 535 -0.42 17.05 2.11
C GLY A 535 -0.17 17.08 0.61
N VAL A 536 -1.14 17.61 -0.12
CA VAL A 536 -1.06 17.98 -1.53
C VAL A 536 -0.67 19.46 -1.61
N TYR A 537 0.49 19.73 -2.20
CA TYR A 537 1.05 21.06 -2.40
C TYR A 537 1.08 21.37 -3.89
N PHE A 538 0.29 22.34 -4.33
CA PHE A 538 0.28 22.75 -5.74
C PHE A 538 0.85 24.16 -5.90
N PHE A 539 1.98 24.26 -6.58
CA PHE A 539 2.64 25.52 -6.92
C PHE A 539 2.27 25.91 -8.35
N ASP A 540 1.44 26.95 -8.49
CA ASP A 540 0.89 27.37 -9.77
C ASP A 540 1.95 27.95 -10.72
N SER A 541 1.60 27.97 -12.01
CA SER A 541 2.37 28.60 -13.08
C SER A 541 2.39 30.13 -12.93
N THR A 542 3.33 30.81 -13.58
CA THR A 542 3.51 32.28 -13.48
C THR A 542 2.30 33.05 -14.01
N THR A 543 1.62 32.47 -15.01
CA THR A 543 0.48 33.07 -15.71
C THR A 543 -0.85 32.44 -15.33
N SER A 544 -0.85 31.48 -14.39
CA SER A 544 -2.01 30.64 -14.06
C SER A 544 -2.60 29.86 -15.24
N GLN A 545 -1.87 29.77 -16.37
CA GLN A 545 -2.22 28.97 -17.53
C GLN A 545 -1.66 27.55 -17.41
N ASN A 546 -2.34 26.59 -18.04
CA ASN A 546 -1.91 25.20 -18.10
C ASN A 546 -0.68 25.04 -19.02
N PRO A 547 0.51 24.70 -18.49
CA PRO A 547 1.72 24.53 -19.29
C PRO A 547 1.69 23.27 -20.17
N GLN A 548 0.89 22.26 -19.83
CA GLN A 548 0.77 21.00 -20.58
C GLN A 548 0.09 21.18 -21.94
N LEU A 549 -0.61 22.30 -22.15
CA LEU A 549 -1.25 22.65 -23.43
C LEU A 549 -0.37 23.57 -24.30
N LEU A 550 0.82 23.93 -23.81
CA LEU A 550 1.75 24.85 -24.48
C LEU A 550 3.00 24.09 -24.94
N ALA A 551 3.71 24.63 -25.93
CA ALA A 551 4.99 24.09 -26.41
C ALA A 551 6.02 25.22 -26.60
N GLY A 552 7.31 24.87 -26.61
CA GLY A 552 8.41 25.82 -26.88
C GLY A 552 8.48 27.01 -25.92
N ALA A 553 8.75 28.20 -26.45
CA ALA A 553 8.90 29.43 -25.66
C ALA A 553 7.63 29.80 -24.85
N PRO A 554 6.39 29.67 -25.37
CA PRO A 554 5.17 29.84 -24.58
C PRO A 554 5.09 28.95 -23.34
N ARG A 555 5.47 27.66 -23.44
CA ARG A 555 5.53 26.75 -22.29
C ARG A 555 6.55 27.24 -21.27
N GLN A 556 7.76 27.60 -21.71
CA GLN A 556 8.82 28.09 -20.84
C GLN A 556 8.45 29.39 -20.12
N ALA A 557 7.66 30.27 -20.75
CA ALA A 557 7.19 31.50 -20.13
C ALA A 557 6.09 31.27 -19.07
N ALA A 558 5.28 30.21 -19.23
CA ALA A 558 4.25 29.85 -18.25
C ALA A 558 4.85 29.20 -16.99
N LEU A 559 5.95 28.46 -17.12
CA LEU A 559 6.63 27.85 -15.97
C LEU A 559 7.29 28.90 -15.06
N THR A 560 7.32 28.63 -13.77
CA THR A 560 8.05 29.45 -12.78
C THR A 560 9.56 29.31 -12.95
N PRO A 561 10.36 30.33 -12.57
CA PRO A 561 11.82 30.26 -12.68
C PRO A 561 12.41 29.01 -12.01
N ALA A 562 13.55 28.56 -12.55
CA ALA A 562 14.28 27.42 -12.00
C ALA A 562 14.58 27.57 -10.50
N GLN A 563 14.52 26.45 -9.77
CA GLN A 563 14.86 26.37 -8.36
C GLN A 563 16.01 25.39 -8.18
N THR A 564 17.11 25.85 -7.57
CA THR A 564 18.20 24.97 -7.17
C THR A 564 18.58 25.24 -5.72
N TRP A 565 18.28 24.28 -4.84
CA TRP A 565 18.35 24.48 -3.40
C TRP A 565 19.64 23.95 -2.78
N ASN A 566 20.18 24.68 -1.81
CA ASN A 566 21.35 24.29 -1.01
C ASN A 566 21.00 24.27 0.49
N SER A 567 21.99 23.99 1.34
CA SER A 567 21.82 23.90 2.80
C SER A 567 21.14 25.12 3.44
N SER A 568 21.32 26.33 2.90
CA SER A 568 20.67 27.53 3.42
C SER A 568 19.17 27.56 3.11
N ASP A 569 18.75 27.09 1.93
CA ASP A 569 17.34 26.99 1.55
C ASP A 569 16.57 26.01 2.44
N PHE A 570 17.21 24.91 2.82
CA PHE A 570 16.62 23.90 3.72
C PHE A 570 16.47 24.39 5.17
N SER A 571 17.25 25.39 5.58
CA SER A 571 17.18 26.02 6.91
C SER A 571 16.21 27.21 6.99
N LEU A 572 15.53 27.55 5.89
CA LEU A 572 14.60 28.68 5.86
C LEU A 572 13.42 28.48 6.83
N GLY A 573 13.00 29.59 7.47
CA GLY A 573 11.94 29.58 8.48
C GLY A 573 12.42 29.22 9.90
N GLY A 574 13.73 29.07 10.11
CA GLY A 574 14.32 28.87 11.44
C GLY A 574 14.24 27.43 11.96
N ALA A 575 13.86 26.48 11.10
CA ALA A 575 13.84 25.06 11.46
C ALA A 575 15.25 24.46 11.38
N ALA A 576 15.58 23.59 12.33
CA ALA A 576 16.83 22.84 12.35
C ALA A 576 16.86 21.71 11.32
N THR A 577 15.69 21.29 10.82
CA THR A 577 15.52 20.22 9.86
C THR A 577 14.47 20.58 8.80
N PHE A 578 14.49 19.84 7.70
CA PHE A 578 13.69 20.04 6.51
C PHE A 578 13.06 18.72 6.08
N LEU A 579 11.78 18.76 5.73
CA LEU A 579 11.09 17.63 5.14
C LEU A 579 9.91 18.12 4.29
N MET A 580 9.84 17.65 3.05
CA MET A 580 8.65 17.70 2.21
C MET A 580 7.85 16.41 2.41
N GLN A 581 6.56 16.50 2.72
CA GLN A 581 5.73 15.30 2.92
C GLN A 581 4.45 15.35 2.11
N GLY A 582 4.14 14.24 1.44
CA GLY A 582 2.93 14.09 0.62
C GLY A 582 3.19 14.25 -0.87
N PHE A 583 2.27 14.90 -1.59
CA PHE A 583 2.37 15.11 -3.03
C PHE A 583 2.68 16.58 -3.34
N VAL A 584 3.86 16.84 -3.90
CA VAL A 584 4.32 18.19 -4.25
C VAL A 584 4.31 18.34 -5.76
N TYR A 585 3.39 19.16 -6.28
CA TYR A 585 3.26 19.51 -7.69
C TYR A 585 3.94 20.85 -7.96
N MET A 586 4.91 20.85 -8.87
CA MET A 586 5.68 22.03 -9.25
C MET A 586 5.51 22.35 -10.74
N ASN A 587 5.35 23.65 -11.04
CA ASN A 587 5.31 24.17 -12.40
C ASN A 587 6.62 24.92 -12.74
N MET A 588 7.78 24.38 -12.38
CA MET A 588 9.06 25.08 -12.56
C MET A 588 9.75 24.70 -13.86
N GLN A 589 10.54 25.64 -14.42
CA GLN A 589 11.42 25.38 -15.57
C GLN A 589 12.43 24.26 -15.29
N GLN A 590 13.00 24.25 -14.07
CA GLN A 590 13.91 23.21 -13.59
C GLN A 590 13.87 23.12 -12.07
N PHE A 591 14.00 21.93 -11.51
CA PHE A 591 14.22 21.69 -10.09
C PHE A 591 15.51 20.89 -9.83
N GLY A 592 16.22 21.20 -8.76
CA GLY A 592 17.42 20.47 -8.34
C GLY A 592 17.92 20.86 -6.95
N THR A 593 18.91 20.13 -6.43
CA THR A 593 19.64 20.50 -5.21
C THR A 593 21.14 20.63 -5.47
N PHE A 594 21.89 21.24 -4.54
CA PHE A 594 23.36 21.29 -4.49
C PHE A 594 23.92 20.66 -3.19
N GLY A 595 23.06 20.03 -2.39
CA GLY A 595 23.43 19.42 -1.11
C GLY A 595 22.55 19.88 0.04
N GLN A 596 22.06 18.92 0.83
CA GLN A 596 21.15 19.14 1.95
C GLN A 596 21.86 19.58 3.25
N GLY A 597 23.17 19.34 3.36
CA GLY A 597 23.92 19.52 4.61
C GLY A 597 23.37 18.63 5.72
N ASN A 598 23.23 19.18 6.93
CA ASN A 598 22.68 18.47 8.10
C ASN A 598 21.17 18.70 8.29
N ASN A 599 20.49 19.26 7.30
CA ASN A 599 19.08 19.65 7.43
C ASN A 599 18.10 18.51 7.12
N ALA A 600 18.54 17.32 6.73
CA ALA A 600 17.62 16.21 6.45
C ALA A 600 16.91 15.74 7.72
N THR A 601 15.71 15.19 7.55
CA THR A 601 14.92 14.66 8.66
C THR A 601 14.98 13.14 8.66
N PRO A 602 15.27 12.50 9.81
CA PRO A 602 15.17 11.05 9.93
C PRO A 602 13.71 10.62 9.85
N ILE A 603 13.39 9.76 8.88
CA ILE A 603 12.12 9.06 8.77
C ILE A 603 12.32 7.56 8.98
N GLN A 604 11.23 6.85 9.24
CA GLN A 604 11.22 5.39 9.25
C GLN A 604 10.75 4.91 7.87
N ALA A 605 11.70 4.61 7.00
CA ALA A 605 11.46 4.05 5.67
C ALA A 605 11.30 2.54 5.76
N ASN A 606 10.58 1.93 4.83
CA ASN A 606 10.52 0.49 4.69
C ASN A 606 11.30 0.07 3.46
N PHE A 607 12.12 -0.97 3.59
CA PHE A 607 12.53 -1.71 2.42
C PHE A 607 11.28 -2.19 1.66
N PRO A 608 11.37 -2.36 0.33
CA PRO A 608 10.35 -3.11 -0.39
C PRO A 608 10.20 -4.49 0.24
N GLY A 609 8.98 -5.00 0.15
CA GLY A 609 8.73 -6.38 0.54
C GLY A 609 9.53 -7.35 -0.31
N GLU A 610 9.68 -8.57 0.17
CA GLU A 610 10.31 -9.62 -0.62
C GLU A 610 9.60 -9.76 -1.97
N PRO A 611 10.35 -9.91 -3.06
CA PRO A 611 9.75 -10.03 -4.37
C PRO A 611 8.88 -11.28 -4.39
N PHE A 612 7.57 -11.07 -4.49
CA PHE A 612 6.57 -12.09 -4.25
C PHE A 612 6.86 -13.40 -5.00
N ARG A 613 7.05 -14.48 -4.24
CA ARG A 613 7.10 -15.84 -4.79
C ARG A 613 6.49 -16.85 -3.82
N ASP A 614 5.17 -16.79 -3.65
CA ASP A 614 4.46 -17.85 -2.95
C ASP A 614 4.19 -19.03 -3.89
N VAL A 615 5.06 -20.04 -3.84
CA VAL A 615 4.90 -21.29 -4.59
C VAL A 615 4.04 -22.31 -3.82
N GLY A 616 3.48 -21.91 -2.68
CA GLY A 616 2.68 -22.72 -1.78
C GLY A 616 3.50 -23.84 -1.13
N TYR A 617 3.00 -24.40 -0.04
CA TYR A 617 3.61 -25.57 0.60
C TYR A 617 2.93 -26.87 0.13
N PRO A 618 3.68 -27.96 -0.07
CA PRO A 618 3.08 -29.26 -0.27
C PRO A 618 2.45 -29.77 1.04
N ILE A 619 1.30 -30.43 0.93
CA ILE A 619 0.48 -30.79 2.08
C ILE A 619 0.89 -32.18 2.59
N TRP A 620 1.37 -32.25 3.83
CA TRP A 620 1.63 -33.51 4.51
C TRP A 620 0.39 -34.00 5.26
N ASP A 621 -0.09 -35.20 4.94
CA ASP A 621 -1.19 -35.85 5.68
C ASP A 621 -0.60 -36.65 6.85
N THR A 622 -0.81 -36.15 8.06
CA THR A 622 -0.33 -36.76 9.31
C THR A 622 -0.97 -38.11 9.58
N ALA A 623 -2.22 -38.32 9.17
CA ALA A 623 -2.97 -39.55 9.40
C ALA A 623 -2.52 -40.64 8.42
N ALA A 624 -2.30 -40.28 7.16
CA ALA A 624 -1.82 -41.20 6.13
C ALA A 624 -0.29 -41.42 6.18
N THR A 625 0.44 -40.59 6.93
CA THR A 625 1.91 -40.56 6.96
C THR A 625 2.52 -40.47 5.55
N ALA A 626 1.87 -39.69 4.69
CA ALA A 626 2.21 -39.55 3.28
C ALA A 626 1.86 -38.13 2.78
N TRP A 627 2.39 -37.79 1.62
CA TRP A 627 1.95 -36.62 0.88
C TRP A 627 0.48 -36.76 0.46
N GLN A 628 -0.30 -35.68 0.58
CA GLN A 628 -1.64 -35.64 0.02
C GLN A 628 -1.55 -35.76 -1.51
N ASP A 629 -2.31 -36.68 -2.11
CA ASP A 629 -2.25 -36.96 -3.55
C ASP A 629 -3.24 -36.11 -4.36
N CYS A 630 -2.72 -35.40 -5.37
CA CYS A 630 -3.46 -34.60 -6.34
C CYS A 630 -3.14 -35.09 -7.77
N ASN A 631 -3.71 -36.24 -8.16
CA ASN A 631 -3.53 -36.89 -9.47
C ASN A 631 -2.10 -37.41 -9.74
N GLY A 632 -1.49 -38.06 -8.75
CA GLY A 632 -0.16 -38.67 -8.86
C GLY A 632 0.99 -37.75 -8.46
N THR A 633 0.68 -36.56 -7.94
CA THR A 633 1.66 -35.57 -7.43
C THR A 633 1.21 -35.01 -6.09
N PRO A 634 2.15 -34.61 -5.20
CA PRO A 634 1.80 -33.94 -3.94
C PRO A 634 0.92 -32.70 -4.17
N CYS A 635 -0.17 -32.60 -3.42
CA CYS A 635 -1.01 -31.39 -3.39
C CYS A 635 -0.24 -30.21 -2.80
N ARG A 636 -0.48 -29.00 -3.34
CA ARG A 636 0.02 -27.74 -2.78
C ARG A 636 -1.13 -26.87 -2.27
N ALA A 637 -0.90 -26.19 -1.15
CA ALA A 637 -1.76 -25.15 -0.60
C ALA A 637 -0.98 -23.82 -0.51
N GLY A 638 -1.69 -22.70 -0.50
CA GLY A 638 -1.08 -21.36 -0.38
C GLY A 638 -0.56 -20.76 -1.69
N ALA A 639 -0.31 -21.57 -2.72
CA ALA A 639 0.28 -21.07 -3.97
C ALA A 639 -0.53 -19.91 -4.57
N GLY A 640 0.14 -18.77 -4.75
CA GLY A 640 -0.41 -17.58 -5.39
C GLY A 640 -1.44 -16.78 -4.57
N ASP A 641 -1.66 -17.08 -3.29
CA ASP A 641 -2.63 -16.33 -2.48
C ASP A 641 -2.09 -14.98 -1.95
N GLY A 642 -0.77 -14.78 -2.02
CA GLY A 642 -0.12 -13.52 -1.68
C GLY A 642 0.00 -13.28 -0.17
N VAL A 643 -0.08 -14.34 0.63
CA VAL A 643 0.19 -14.33 2.07
C VAL A 643 1.12 -15.48 2.41
N PHE A 644 2.02 -15.29 3.37
CA PHE A 644 2.76 -16.39 3.94
C PHE A 644 1.82 -17.54 4.36
N SER A 645 1.95 -18.67 3.65
CA SER A 645 1.12 -19.86 3.80
C SER A 645 1.98 -21.03 4.26
N CYS A 646 1.54 -21.69 5.32
CA CYS A 646 2.21 -22.86 5.88
C CYS A 646 1.20 -23.85 6.47
N GLN A 647 1.65 -25.07 6.72
CA GLN A 647 0.84 -26.06 7.42
C GLN A 647 1.03 -25.94 8.94
N ASP A 648 -0.08 -25.82 9.67
CA ASP A 648 -0.16 -26.05 11.11
C ASP A 648 -0.69 -27.48 11.33
N LEU A 649 0.19 -28.38 11.75
CA LEU A 649 -0.07 -29.81 11.87
C LEU A 649 -0.55 -30.21 13.26
N ASN A 650 -0.28 -29.39 14.28
CA ASN A 650 -0.60 -29.68 15.68
C ASN A 650 -1.66 -28.72 16.27
N GLY A 651 -2.15 -27.75 15.48
CA GLY A 651 -3.22 -26.82 15.84
C GLY A 651 -2.78 -25.73 16.83
N ASN A 652 -1.48 -25.44 16.92
CA ASN A 652 -0.93 -24.43 17.84
C ASN A 652 -0.95 -23.01 17.26
N GLY A 653 -1.45 -22.84 16.03
CA GLY A 653 -1.49 -21.57 15.29
C GLY A 653 -0.13 -21.15 14.73
N ARG A 654 0.83 -22.06 14.59
CA ARG A 654 2.20 -21.80 14.10
C ARG A 654 2.55 -22.75 12.95
N CYS A 655 3.54 -22.36 12.17
CA CYS A 655 4.06 -23.19 11.10
C CYS A 655 4.94 -24.31 11.63
N ASP A 656 4.68 -25.53 11.16
CA ASP A 656 5.52 -26.69 11.41
C ASP A 656 6.41 -26.93 10.18
N ILE A 657 7.65 -26.46 10.25
CA ILE A 657 8.67 -26.63 9.20
C ILE A 657 10.01 -27.02 9.83
N VAL A 658 10.88 -27.66 9.06
CA VAL A 658 12.23 -28.05 9.47
C VAL A 658 13.24 -27.13 8.82
N VAL A 659 14.25 -26.68 9.54
CA VAL A 659 15.39 -25.97 8.94
C VAL A 659 16.59 -26.90 8.96
N MET A 660 17.22 -27.07 7.80
CA MET A 660 18.36 -27.96 7.64
C MET A 660 19.51 -27.22 7.02
N GLN A 661 20.72 -27.55 7.43
CA GLN A 661 21.92 -27.00 6.81
C GLN A 661 21.88 -27.23 5.30
N ALA A 662 22.14 -26.19 4.51
CA ALA A 662 22.13 -26.31 3.06
C ALA A 662 23.16 -27.36 2.59
N PRO A 663 22.78 -28.27 1.67
CA PRO A 663 23.72 -29.22 1.09
C PRO A 663 24.73 -28.50 0.20
N THR A 664 25.87 -29.13 -0.03
CA THR A 664 26.88 -28.67 -1.00
C THR A 664 26.37 -28.84 -2.44
N TRP A 665 26.52 -27.84 -3.30
CA TRP A 665 26.22 -27.92 -4.73
C TRP A 665 27.33 -27.26 -5.59
N ASP A 666 27.54 -27.75 -6.81
CA ASP A 666 28.56 -27.19 -7.70
C ASP A 666 27.98 -25.97 -8.43
N SER A 667 28.51 -24.79 -8.11
CA SER A 667 28.13 -23.58 -8.85
C SER A 667 28.52 -23.67 -10.30
N ASN A 668 27.59 -23.24 -11.12
CA ASN A 668 27.75 -23.06 -12.55
C ASN A 668 28.75 -21.91 -12.86
N ASP A 669 29.02 -21.01 -11.90
CA ASP A 669 29.97 -19.89 -12.05
C ASP A 669 31.46 -20.34 -11.97
N PRO A 670 32.21 -20.33 -13.08
CA PRO A 670 33.62 -20.72 -13.12
C PRO A 670 34.55 -19.67 -12.49
N GLY A 671 34.04 -18.49 -12.13
CA GLY A 671 34.76 -17.45 -11.40
C GLY A 671 34.90 -17.71 -9.90
N ILE A 672 34.10 -18.64 -9.34
CA ILE A 672 34.14 -18.98 -7.91
C ILE A 672 34.57 -20.44 -7.75
N THR A 673 35.80 -20.65 -7.31
CA THR A 673 36.42 -21.98 -7.13
C THR A 673 36.14 -22.63 -5.76
N THR A 674 35.28 -22.03 -4.93
CA THR A 674 35.23 -22.32 -3.48
C THR A 674 33.82 -22.49 -2.90
N HIS A 675 32.84 -23.00 -3.66
CA HIS A 675 31.58 -23.44 -3.07
C HIS A 675 31.74 -24.83 -2.39
N THR A 676 32.68 -24.92 -1.46
CA THR A 676 32.97 -26.14 -0.69
C THR A 676 32.67 -25.88 0.78
N ALA A 677 31.88 -26.79 1.38
CA ALA A 677 31.24 -26.72 2.72
C ALA A 677 29.85 -26.01 2.67
N PRO A 678 28.96 -26.16 3.68
CA PRO A 678 27.64 -25.54 3.60
C PRO A 678 27.80 -24.02 3.48
N TYR A 679 27.03 -23.39 2.60
CA TYR A 679 27.23 -21.98 2.25
C TYR A 679 27.18 -21.12 3.50
N THR A 680 28.19 -20.27 3.68
CA THR A 680 28.14 -19.26 4.72
C THR A 680 27.50 -18.00 4.16
N MET A 681 26.53 -17.45 4.87
CA MET A 681 26.01 -16.13 4.55
C MET A 681 27.16 -15.12 4.57
N PRO A 682 27.33 -14.35 3.49
CA PRO A 682 28.27 -13.27 3.47
C PRO A 682 27.73 -12.09 4.30
N PRO A 683 28.57 -11.10 4.65
CA PRO A 683 28.15 -10.00 5.51
C PRO A 683 27.12 -9.06 4.83
N CYS A 684 25.83 -9.09 5.22
CA CYS A 684 24.81 -8.15 4.70
C CYS A 684 24.83 -6.73 5.30
N GLY A 685 25.99 -6.14 5.55
CA GLY A 685 26.08 -4.79 6.12
C GLY A 685 25.88 -4.75 7.65
N THR A 686 25.42 -3.60 8.16
CA THR A 686 25.33 -3.37 9.62
C THR A 686 24.14 -4.11 10.23
N GLY A 687 24.36 -4.71 11.40
CA GLY A 687 23.33 -5.42 12.16
C GLY A 687 23.04 -6.85 11.69
N CYS A 688 23.66 -7.33 10.61
CA CYS A 688 23.54 -8.70 10.11
C CYS A 688 24.58 -9.65 10.72
N GLY A 689 24.22 -10.93 10.92
CA GLY A 689 25.16 -11.98 11.34
C GLY A 689 26.05 -12.47 10.20
N ALA A 690 27.36 -12.18 10.23
CA ALA A 690 28.30 -12.63 9.20
C ALA A 690 28.84 -14.04 9.44
N GLY A 691 29.13 -14.78 8.36
CA GLY A 691 29.87 -16.06 8.41
C GLY A 691 29.07 -17.23 9.00
N GLN A 692 27.75 -17.05 9.16
CA GLN A 692 26.86 -18.12 9.60
C GLN A 692 26.59 -19.08 8.47
N THR A 693 26.48 -20.37 8.78
CA THR A 693 26.00 -21.35 7.81
C THR A 693 24.55 -21.05 7.41
N THR A 694 24.24 -21.10 6.12
CA THR A 694 22.88 -20.94 5.61
C THR A 694 22.10 -22.24 5.76
N TYR A 695 20.82 -22.09 6.04
CA TYR A 695 19.89 -23.18 6.18
C TYR A 695 18.87 -23.13 5.06
N LEU A 696 18.11 -24.21 4.91
CA LEU A 696 17.00 -24.31 3.99
C LEU A 696 15.78 -24.82 4.77
N PRO A 697 14.62 -24.19 4.61
CA PRO A 697 13.37 -24.71 5.11
C PRO A 697 12.99 -25.97 4.32
N LYS A 698 12.43 -26.93 5.02
CA LYS A 698 11.90 -28.20 4.51
C LYS A 698 10.54 -28.41 5.13
N VAL A 699 9.66 -29.04 4.38
CA VAL A 699 8.34 -29.37 4.87
C VAL A 699 8.46 -30.46 5.92
N TRP A 700 7.67 -30.31 6.98
CA TRP A 700 7.59 -31.27 8.05
C TRP A 700 7.10 -32.64 7.55
N LYS A 701 7.70 -33.71 8.07
CA LYS A 701 7.36 -35.12 7.76
C LYS A 701 7.43 -35.96 9.03
N SER A 702 6.88 -37.18 8.99
CA SER A 702 7.04 -38.14 10.09
C SER A 702 8.53 -38.41 10.38
N THR A 703 8.91 -38.72 11.62
CA THR A 703 10.32 -38.94 12.00
C THR A 703 11.03 -39.96 11.12
N ALA A 704 10.32 -41.05 10.77
CA ALA A 704 10.86 -42.09 9.88
C ALA A 704 11.04 -41.59 8.44
N GLN A 705 10.09 -40.80 7.92
CA GLN A 705 10.17 -40.25 6.57
C GLN A 705 11.23 -39.15 6.48
N ALA A 706 11.35 -38.29 7.50
CA ALA A 706 12.41 -37.28 7.58
C ALA A 706 13.80 -37.93 7.63
N GLN A 707 13.97 -39.02 8.41
CA GLN A 707 15.21 -39.78 8.42
C GLN A 707 15.55 -40.37 7.04
N ALA A 708 14.55 -40.80 6.27
CA ALA A 708 14.72 -41.35 4.93
C ALA A 708 15.04 -40.28 3.87
N ASP A 709 14.30 -39.17 3.87
CA ASP A 709 14.38 -38.14 2.84
C ASP A 709 15.52 -37.15 3.10
N TYR A 710 15.75 -36.83 4.37
CA TYR A 710 16.65 -35.76 4.78
C TYR A 710 17.91 -36.24 5.51
N GLY A 711 17.96 -37.51 5.91
CA GLY A 711 19.10 -38.08 6.64
C GLY A 711 19.15 -37.74 8.13
N ALA A 712 18.17 -36.99 8.65
CA ALA A 712 18.05 -36.64 10.07
C ALA A 712 16.59 -36.76 10.55
N PRO A 713 16.35 -37.16 11.81
CA PRO A 713 15.00 -37.29 12.35
C PRO A 713 14.39 -35.92 12.67
N CYS A 714 13.07 -35.82 12.49
CA CYS A 714 12.26 -34.64 12.83
C CYS A 714 11.18 -35.04 13.85
N THR A 715 11.11 -34.34 14.99
CA THR A 715 10.11 -34.50 16.06
C THR A 715 9.12 -33.34 16.05
N VAL A 716 7.85 -33.64 16.34
CA VAL A 716 6.81 -32.60 16.47
C VAL A 716 7.17 -31.71 17.68
N PRO A 717 7.20 -30.37 17.52
CA PRO A 717 7.40 -29.47 18.64
C PRO A 717 6.31 -29.62 19.71
N ALA A 718 6.67 -29.40 20.98
CA ALA A 718 5.68 -29.32 22.03
C ALA A 718 4.72 -28.13 21.79
N ALA A 719 3.46 -28.23 22.23
CA ALA A 719 2.44 -27.19 22.02
C ALA A 719 2.81 -25.80 22.58
N ASN A 720 3.79 -25.73 23.49
CA ASN A 720 4.33 -24.51 24.10
C ASN A 720 5.70 -24.08 23.55
N TYR A 721 6.16 -24.65 22.44
CA TYR A 721 7.44 -24.33 21.82
C TYR A 721 7.48 -22.85 21.37
N ASN A 722 8.55 -22.14 21.73
CA ASN A 722 8.68 -20.69 21.57
C ASN A 722 9.79 -20.25 20.59
N GLY A 723 10.47 -21.18 19.90
CA GLY A 723 11.52 -20.83 18.92
C GLY A 723 12.83 -20.34 19.54
N THR A 724 13.20 -20.83 20.72
CA THR A 724 14.48 -20.46 21.36
C THR A 724 15.34 -21.64 21.77
N ASN A 725 14.94 -22.87 21.45
CA ASN A 725 15.72 -24.06 21.79
C ASN A 725 16.83 -24.27 20.76
N ALA A 726 18.05 -24.52 21.24
CA ALA A 726 19.19 -24.86 20.40
C ALA A 726 18.87 -26.06 19.50
N ALA A 727 19.40 -26.05 18.26
CA ALA A 727 19.27 -27.09 17.23
C ALA A 727 19.05 -28.49 17.83
N GLY A 728 17.78 -28.87 17.90
CA GLY A 728 17.29 -30.17 18.32
C GLY A 728 16.41 -30.73 17.22
N THR A 729 16.09 -32.01 17.29
CA THR A 729 15.26 -32.69 16.28
C THR A 729 13.86 -32.07 16.10
N ASP A 730 13.48 -31.09 16.93
CA ASP A 730 12.17 -30.44 16.92
C ASP A 730 12.02 -29.47 15.75
N CYS A 731 10.88 -29.57 15.07
CA CYS A 731 10.64 -28.94 13.79
C CYS A 731 9.70 -27.74 13.92
N SER A 732 10.23 -26.61 14.37
CA SER A 732 9.55 -25.32 14.17
C SER A 732 10.47 -24.15 14.42
N GLU A 733 10.48 -23.23 13.48
CA GLU A 733 10.62 -21.77 13.64
C GLU A 733 10.16 -21.19 12.31
N PRO A 734 9.57 -19.98 12.29
CA PRO A 734 8.59 -19.64 11.29
C PRO A 734 9.27 -19.18 9.99
N HIS A 735 9.92 -20.01 9.17
CA HIS A 735 10.56 -19.58 7.91
C HIS A 735 9.63 -19.63 6.70
N GLU A 736 9.78 -18.68 5.77
CA GLU A 736 9.17 -18.80 4.45
C GLU A 736 9.85 -19.95 3.69
N PRO A 737 9.10 -20.92 3.13
CA PRO A 737 9.68 -22.14 2.59
C PRO A 737 10.56 -21.97 1.33
N TYR A 738 10.71 -20.76 0.76
CA TYR A 738 11.27 -20.63 -0.59
C TYR A 738 12.15 -19.41 -0.88
N LEU A 739 11.74 -18.18 -0.59
CA LEU A 739 12.64 -17.01 -0.63
C LEU A 739 12.70 -16.44 0.77
N ASN A 740 13.87 -15.97 1.18
CA ASN A 740 14.02 -15.17 2.37
C ASN A 740 15.17 -14.20 2.12
N LEU A 741 14.92 -12.93 2.39
CA LEU A 741 15.88 -11.85 2.31
C LEU A 741 16.28 -11.44 3.72
N VAL A 742 17.59 -11.49 4.00
CA VAL A 742 18.13 -10.98 5.26
C VAL A 742 18.44 -9.50 5.08
N PHE A 743 17.64 -8.66 5.74
CA PHE A 743 17.72 -7.21 5.63
C PHE A 743 18.72 -6.58 6.63
N PRO A 744 19.55 -5.62 6.21
CA PRO A 744 20.37 -4.80 7.11
C PRO A 744 19.51 -3.95 8.06
N ASP A 745 20.09 -3.46 9.16
CA ASP A 745 19.41 -2.50 10.06
C ASP A 745 19.40 -1.05 9.56
N GLN A 746 20.08 -0.79 8.45
CA GLN A 746 20.22 0.50 7.80
C GLN A 746 20.09 0.35 6.29
N ALA A 747 19.56 1.37 5.62
CA ALA A 747 19.43 1.38 4.17
C ALA A 747 20.78 1.57 3.45
N ALA A 748 21.64 2.43 3.98
CA ALA A 748 22.91 2.79 3.39
C ALA A 748 23.95 3.17 4.44
N ASN A 749 25.22 3.11 4.06
CA ASN A 749 26.32 3.63 4.87
C ASN A 749 26.42 5.17 4.82
N ASN A 750 27.36 5.73 5.58
CA ASN A 750 27.58 7.18 5.66
C ASN A 750 27.97 7.87 4.33
N ASN A 751 28.34 7.09 3.31
CA ASN A 751 28.68 7.58 1.98
C ASN A 751 27.53 7.39 0.97
N GLY A 752 26.34 6.97 1.42
CA GLY A 752 25.18 6.70 0.55
C GLY A 752 25.32 5.45 -0.29
N ALA A 753 26.25 4.53 0.03
CA ALA A 753 26.24 3.21 -0.60
C ALA A 753 25.23 2.30 0.09
N PRO A 754 24.34 1.63 -0.66
CA PRO A 754 23.33 0.77 -0.08
C PRO A 754 24.03 -0.39 0.62
N TYR A 755 23.46 -0.84 1.75
CA TYR A 755 23.87 -2.11 2.32
C TYR A 755 23.27 -3.23 1.49
N GLN A 756 24.09 -4.26 1.24
CA GLN A 756 23.69 -5.39 0.42
C GLN A 756 22.67 -6.25 1.15
N VAL A 757 21.71 -6.77 0.41
CA VAL A 757 20.72 -7.73 0.89
C VAL A 757 21.18 -9.13 0.50
N VAL A 758 21.10 -10.06 1.42
CA VAL A 758 21.52 -11.45 1.21
C VAL A 758 20.31 -12.36 1.11
N VAL A 759 20.34 -13.28 0.14
CA VAL A 759 19.35 -14.35 0.01
C VAL A 759 19.76 -15.53 0.88
N GLY A 760 18.91 -15.98 1.81
CA GLY A 760 19.17 -17.19 2.60
C GLY A 760 18.41 -17.25 3.91
N TRP A 761 18.52 -18.39 4.61
CA TRP A 761 17.84 -18.64 5.89
C TRP A 761 18.83 -18.82 7.03
N GLU A 762 18.54 -18.17 8.14
CA GLU A 762 19.33 -18.24 9.37
C GLU A 762 18.93 -19.48 10.20
N PRO A 763 19.80 -19.98 11.10
CA PRO A 763 19.45 -21.09 11.98
C PRO A 763 18.35 -20.71 12.98
N PRO A 764 17.54 -21.71 13.44
CA PRO A 764 16.59 -21.50 14.53
C PRO A 764 17.30 -20.92 15.77
N GLY A 765 16.78 -19.80 16.29
CA GLY A 765 17.28 -19.11 17.49
C GLY A 765 18.38 -18.06 17.27
N SER A 766 18.94 -17.90 16.06
CA SER A 766 19.89 -16.80 15.72
C SER A 766 19.36 -15.88 14.63
N GLN A 767 18.03 -15.80 14.49
CA GLN A 767 17.34 -14.96 13.53
C GLN A 767 17.67 -13.48 13.74
N THR A 768 17.81 -12.76 12.64
CA THR A 768 17.92 -11.30 12.61
C THR A 768 16.55 -10.68 12.82
N TYR A 769 16.38 -10.03 13.97
CA TYR A 769 15.14 -9.35 14.32
C TYR A 769 15.14 -7.90 13.83
N ARG A 770 14.08 -7.51 13.11
CA ARG A 770 13.89 -6.17 12.55
C ARG A 770 12.45 -5.72 12.73
N PRO A 771 12.18 -4.44 13.01
CA PRO A 771 10.81 -3.95 13.07
C PRO A 771 10.18 -3.97 11.69
N LYS A 772 9.02 -4.62 11.53
CA LYS A 772 8.24 -4.62 10.28
C LYS A 772 7.28 -3.44 10.16
N ARG A 773 6.85 -2.89 11.29
CA ARG A 773 5.88 -1.80 11.32
C ARG A 773 6.20 -0.79 12.39
N LEU A 774 5.52 0.35 12.27
CA LEU A 774 5.48 1.37 13.30
C LEU A 774 4.31 1.11 14.25
N ASP A 775 4.49 1.46 15.52
CA ASP A 775 3.43 1.50 16.50
C ASP A 775 2.50 2.72 16.29
N SER A 776 1.48 2.87 17.13
CA SER A 776 0.54 4.01 17.05
C SER A 776 1.18 5.39 17.28
N SER A 777 2.39 5.45 17.84
CA SER A 777 3.15 6.69 18.04
C SER A 777 4.06 7.03 16.85
N GLY A 778 4.19 6.13 15.88
CA GLY A 778 5.08 6.27 14.75
C GLY A 778 6.51 5.81 15.01
N ALA A 779 6.75 5.09 16.12
CA ALA A 779 8.04 4.49 16.45
C ALA A 779 8.11 3.03 15.95
N PRO A 780 9.28 2.52 15.53
CA PRO A 780 9.43 1.10 15.19
C PRO A 780 9.09 0.21 16.38
N VAL A 781 8.36 -0.89 16.13
CA VAL A 781 8.06 -1.89 17.16
C VAL A 781 9.36 -2.45 17.76
N VAL A 782 9.41 -2.62 19.09
CA VAL A 782 10.61 -3.12 19.76
C VAL A 782 10.74 -4.62 19.57
N CYS A 783 11.83 -5.04 18.93
CA CYS A 783 12.13 -6.45 18.69
C CYS A 783 13.17 -6.98 19.69
N SER A 784 12.72 -7.37 20.89
CA SER A 784 13.58 -7.97 21.94
C SER A 784 13.04 -9.31 22.44
N GLY A 785 13.56 -10.41 21.89
CA GLY A 785 13.58 -11.79 22.43
C GLY A 785 12.26 -12.54 22.65
N VAL A 786 11.16 -11.86 23.01
CA VAL A 786 9.79 -12.36 22.88
C VAL A 786 8.85 -11.25 22.39
N PRO A 787 8.86 -10.89 21.09
CA PRO A 787 7.77 -10.16 20.42
C PRO A 787 7.03 -11.08 19.44
N SER A 788 5.82 -10.70 19.00
CA SER A 788 5.07 -11.44 17.97
C SER A 788 5.94 -11.64 16.73
N THR A 789 6.15 -12.90 16.34
CA THR A 789 6.87 -13.29 15.12
C THR A 789 6.46 -12.42 13.92
N ASP A 790 5.17 -12.13 13.82
CA ASP A 790 4.56 -11.37 12.73
C ASP A 790 5.06 -9.92 12.59
N ASP A 791 5.63 -9.35 13.66
CA ASP A 791 6.07 -7.94 13.71
C ASP A 791 7.59 -7.78 13.60
N CYS A 792 8.37 -8.86 13.76
CA CYS A 792 9.80 -8.74 14.07
C CYS A 792 10.78 -9.71 13.38
N VAL A 793 10.34 -10.80 12.72
CA VAL A 793 11.26 -11.75 12.04
C VAL A 793 11.15 -11.69 10.51
N SER A 794 12.21 -12.14 9.82
CA SER A 794 12.38 -12.09 8.35
C SER A 794 11.23 -12.68 7.55
N ASN A 795 10.56 -13.67 8.13
CA ASN A 795 9.80 -14.65 7.40
C ASN A 795 8.36 -14.24 7.04
N ALA A 796 8.07 -12.94 7.10
CA ALA A 796 6.79 -12.37 6.71
C ALA A 796 6.99 -11.04 5.96
N TYR A 797 8.19 -10.75 5.45
CA TYR A 797 8.50 -9.48 4.76
C TYR A 797 7.93 -9.39 3.34
N ASP A 798 7.04 -10.29 2.92
CA ASP A 798 6.48 -10.38 1.56
C ASP A 798 5.76 -9.09 1.13
N VAL A 799 4.98 -8.49 2.05
CA VAL A 799 4.14 -7.32 1.73
C VAL A 799 4.87 -6.00 1.95
N ASP A 800 5.66 -5.87 3.00
CA ASP A 800 6.47 -4.69 3.29
C ASP A 800 7.72 -5.22 4.00
N GLY A 801 8.91 -4.76 3.60
CA GLY A 801 10.18 -5.19 4.17
C GLY A 801 10.47 -4.56 5.54
N ALA A 802 11.71 -4.73 6.01
CA ALA A 802 12.16 -4.16 7.29
C ALA A 802 12.06 -2.63 7.32
N VAL A 803 11.69 -2.08 8.47
CA VAL A 803 11.68 -0.64 8.74
C VAL A 803 13.06 -0.19 9.17
N VAL A 804 13.62 0.79 8.47
CA VAL A 804 14.95 1.36 8.71
C VAL A 804 14.93 2.89 8.77
N PRO A 805 15.80 3.50 9.60
CA PRO A 805 15.93 4.95 9.62
C PRO A 805 16.61 5.46 8.35
N LEU A 806 16.06 6.52 7.75
CA LEU A 806 16.61 7.18 6.56
C LEU A 806 16.52 8.71 6.70
N ASN A 807 17.62 9.41 6.43
CA ASN A 807 17.65 10.88 6.52
C ASN A 807 17.31 11.50 5.17
N VAL A 808 16.11 12.05 5.02
CA VAL A 808 15.60 12.54 3.74
C VAL A 808 15.09 13.97 3.79
N ILE A 809 15.02 14.61 2.63
CA ILE A 809 14.35 15.89 2.42
C ILE A 809 12.97 15.75 1.77
N LEU A 810 12.65 14.57 1.23
CA LEU A 810 11.33 14.23 0.68
C LEU A 810 10.85 12.90 1.28
N TYR A 811 9.59 12.88 1.71
CA TYR A 811 8.81 11.69 1.99
C TYR A 811 7.48 11.75 1.23
N GLY A 812 7.47 11.24 0.00
CA GLY A 812 6.28 11.17 -0.85
C GLY A 812 6.58 11.37 -2.34
N ILE A 813 5.64 11.97 -3.06
CA ILE A 813 5.71 12.14 -4.51
C ILE A 813 6.10 13.58 -4.83
N LEU A 814 7.17 13.76 -5.59
CA LEU A 814 7.58 15.04 -6.15
C LEU A 814 7.31 15.03 -7.66
N TYR A 815 6.50 15.96 -8.14
CA TYR A 815 6.23 16.13 -9.55
C TYR A 815 6.67 17.51 -10.04
N ASN A 816 7.35 17.56 -11.19
CA ASN A 816 7.68 18.82 -11.85
C ASN A 816 7.32 18.80 -13.34
N GLU A 817 6.75 19.91 -13.81
CA GLU A 817 6.47 20.13 -15.24
C GLU A 817 7.71 20.32 -16.10
N GLY A 818 8.74 20.99 -15.59
CA GLY A 818 10.00 21.22 -16.29
C GLY A 818 11.06 20.18 -15.95
N ALA A 819 12.31 20.49 -16.28
CA ALA A 819 13.42 19.56 -16.14
C ALA A 819 13.80 19.27 -14.69
N TRP A 820 14.58 18.21 -14.48
CA TRP A 820 15.17 17.90 -13.18
C TRP A 820 16.66 17.62 -13.30
N GLY A 821 17.44 18.10 -12.34
CA GLY A 821 18.88 17.83 -12.27
C GLY A 821 19.46 18.21 -10.92
N SER A 822 19.96 17.23 -10.18
CA SER A 822 20.44 17.41 -8.80
C SER A 822 21.95 17.19 -8.66
N GLN A 823 22.56 17.98 -7.79
CA GLN A 823 23.98 17.97 -7.45
C GLN A 823 24.16 17.91 -5.93
N GLY A 824 25.33 17.44 -5.47
CA GLY A 824 25.61 17.26 -4.03
C GLY A 824 24.73 16.19 -3.36
N ASN A 825 24.96 15.97 -2.06
CA ASN A 825 24.27 14.92 -1.29
C ASN A 825 22.85 15.37 -0.91
N SER A 826 21.82 14.71 -1.43
CA SER A 826 20.41 14.95 -1.07
C SER A 826 19.58 13.68 -1.25
N TRP A 827 18.83 13.29 -0.23
CA TRP A 827 18.11 12.01 -0.23
C TRP A 827 16.59 12.21 -0.30
N PHE A 828 15.95 11.46 -1.18
CA PHE A 828 14.52 11.50 -1.44
C PHE A 828 13.93 10.11 -1.20
N TYR A 829 12.83 10.00 -0.46
CA TYR A 829 12.09 8.74 -0.27
C TYR A 829 10.66 8.87 -0.80
N GLY A 830 10.27 7.95 -1.69
CA GLY A 830 9.01 7.98 -2.42
C GLY A 830 9.24 7.95 -3.93
N SER A 831 8.75 8.95 -4.69
CA SER A 831 8.88 8.95 -6.15
C SER A 831 9.08 10.36 -6.73
N VAL A 832 9.97 10.47 -7.71
CA VAL A 832 10.24 11.70 -8.46
C VAL A 832 9.74 11.54 -9.89
N LEU A 833 8.76 12.35 -10.27
CA LEU A 833 8.03 12.28 -11.53
C LEU A 833 8.27 13.55 -12.35
N ILE A 834 8.95 13.42 -13.48
CA ILE A 834 9.39 14.58 -14.26
C ILE A 834 8.74 14.53 -15.65
N GLN A 835 8.02 15.59 -15.99
CA GLN A 835 7.30 15.71 -17.26
C GLN A 835 8.22 16.09 -18.43
N ASP A 836 9.38 16.70 -18.14
CA ASP A 836 10.42 17.03 -19.12
C ASP A 836 11.67 16.14 -18.93
N ASN A 837 12.79 16.52 -19.52
CA ASN A 837 14.03 15.77 -19.44
C ASN A 837 14.62 15.76 -18.03
N ILE A 838 15.21 14.61 -17.68
CA ILE A 838 16.12 14.47 -16.56
C ILE A 838 17.54 14.49 -17.14
N ASN A 839 18.25 15.60 -16.94
CA ASN A 839 19.55 15.83 -17.58
C ASN A 839 20.64 16.13 -16.56
N ASN A 840 21.75 15.38 -16.64
CA ASN A 840 23.03 15.65 -15.97
C ASN A 840 22.91 15.93 -14.46
N SER A 841 22.17 15.09 -13.74
CA SER A 841 22.36 14.94 -12.30
C SER A 841 23.79 14.47 -12.06
N ALA A 842 24.74 15.39 -11.82
CA ALA A 842 26.16 15.10 -11.72
C ALA A 842 26.64 14.92 -10.26
N GLY A 843 25.70 14.89 -9.31
CA GLY A 843 25.98 14.80 -7.87
C GLY A 843 25.92 13.39 -7.28
N THR A 844 25.65 13.36 -5.97
CA THR A 844 25.47 12.16 -5.13
C THR A 844 24.08 12.21 -4.48
N ALA A 845 23.07 12.63 -5.26
CA ALA A 845 21.70 12.60 -4.79
C ALA A 845 21.16 11.17 -4.94
N ASP A 846 20.34 10.75 -3.99
CA ASP A 846 19.83 9.39 -3.92
C ASP A 846 18.30 9.43 -3.85
N VAL A 847 17.65 8.60 -4.66
CA VAL A 847 16.19 8.46 -4.66
C VAL A 847 15.85 7.01 -4.30
N TRP A 848 15.16 6.86 -3.18
CA TRP A 848 14.72 5.60 -2.60
C TRP A 848 13.22 5.44 -2.82
N PHE A 849 12.78 4.29 -3.31
CA PHE A 849 11.36 4.07 -3.57
C PHE A 849 10.58 3.70 -2.31
N ASP A 850 9.37 4.24 -2.18
CA ASP A 850 8.37 3.72 -1.24
C ASP A 850 7.40 2.81 -2.00
N GLU A 851 7.57 1.49 -1.88
CA GLU A 851 6.78 0.48 -2.60
C GLU A 851 5.27 0.58 -2.31
N LYS A 852 4.87 1.19 -1.18
CA LYS A 852 3.47 1.41 -0.84
C LYS A 852 2.75 2.26 -1.89
N LEU A 853 3.50 3.11 -2.62
CA LEU A 853 2.98 3.91 -3.72
C LEU A 853 2.48 3.03 -4.87
N LEU A 854 3.23 1.99 -5.22
CA LEU A 854 2.85 1.02 -6.24
C LEU A 854 1.67 0.15 -5.78
N LYS A 855 1.65 -0.23 -4.50
CA LYS A 855 0.63 -1.11 -3.90
C LYS A 855 -0.69 -0.39 -3.60
N GLY A 856 -0.75 0.94 -3.73
CA GLY A 856 -1.93 1.74 -3.38
C GLY A 856 -2.24 1.73 -1.86
N THR A 857 -1.28 1.33 -1.03
CA THR A 857 -1.39 1.36 0.44
C THR A 857 -0.77 2.62 1.03
N TRP A 858 -0.13 3.44 0.20
CA TRP A 858 0.50 4.69 0.62
C TRP A 858 -0.51 5.78 0.95
N ALA A 859 -0.38 6.29 2.18
CA ALA A 859 -0.32 7.71 2.47
C ALA A 859 0.31 7.87 3.87
N PRO A 860 1.24 8.81 4.10
CA PRO A 860 1.77 9.05 5.43
C PRO A 860 0.67 9.46 6.43
N PRO A 861 0.88 9.23 7.74
CA PRO A 861 -0.08 9.66 8.76
C PRO A 861 -0.45 11.14 8.59
N LYS A 862 -1.74 11.47 8.74
CA LYS A 862 -2.31 12.83 8.61
C LYS A 862 -2.34 13.41 7.19
N MET A 863 -1.97 12.64 6.16
CA MET A 863 -2.25 13.03 4.78
C MET A 863 -3.78 12.99 4.52
N PRO A 864 -4.34 13.96 3.79
CA PRO A 864 -5.76 13.95 3.46
C PRO A 864 -6.11 12.72 2.64
N ARG A 865 -7.19 12.04 3.04
CA ARG A 865 -7.66 10.79 2.41
C ARG A 865 -8.79 11.02 1.42
N VAL A 866 -9.51 12.13 1.58
CA VAL A 866 -10.70 12.46 0.79
C VAL A 866 -10.65 13.90 0.32
N ILE A 867 -11.35 14.15 -0.78
CA ILE A 867 -11.62 15.48 -1.34
C ILE A 867 -13.12 15.72 -1.38
N VAL A 868 -13.53 16.98 -1.33
CA VAL A 868 -14.94 17.36 -1.46
C VAL A 868 -15.26 17.63 -2.93
N PHE A 869 -16.17 16.85 -3.51
CA PHE A 869 -16.61 17.02 -4.90
C PHE A 869 -17.74 18.04 -5.05
N SER A 870 -18.62 18.09 -4.06
CA SER A 870 -19.83 18.90 -4.09
C SER A 870 -20.21 19.29 -2.68
N GLU A 871 -20.65 20.53 -2.55
CA GLU A 871 -21.28 21.08 -1.35
C GLU A 871 -22.64 21.63 -1.79
N GLN A 872 -23.72 21.13 -1.17
CA GLN A 872 -25.09 21.54 -1.46
C GLN A 872 -25.73 22.10 -0.20
N THR A 873 -26.36 23.25 -0.34
CA THR A 873 -27.21 23.87 0.70
C THR A 873 -28.67 23.58 0.38
N ASP A 874 -29.54 23.55 1.39
CA ASP A 874 -30.98 23.29 1.20
C ASP A 874 -31.66 24.29 0.24
N GLU A 875 -31.08 25.48 0.03
CA GLU A 875 -31.59 26.50 -0.91
C GLU A 875 -31.40 26.14 -2.39
N GLN A 876 -30.54 25.18 -2.74
CA GLN A 876 -30.34 24.75 -4.13
C GLN A 876 -31.38 23.74 -4.65
N SER A 877 -32.43 23.46 -3.88
CA SER A 877 -33.52 22.54 -4.28
C SER A 877 -34.81 23.23 -4.74
N GLN A 878 -34.77 24.53 -5.05
CA GLN A 878 -35.86 25.23 -5.76
C GLN A 878 -35.61 25.33 -7.26
#